data_AF-A0AAD9DUH5-F1
#
_entry.id   AF-A0AAD9DUH5-F1
#
_cell.length_a   1.000
_cell.length_b   1.000
_cell.length_c   1.000
_cell.angle_alpha   90.00
_cell.angle_beta   90.00
_cell.angle_gamma   90.00
#
_symmetry.space_group_name_H-M   'P 1'
#
loop_
_entity.id
_entity.type
_entity.pdbx_description
1 polymer ?
#
loop_
_entity_poly.entity_id
_entity_poly.type
_entity_poly.pdbx_seq_one_letter_code
_entity_poly.pdbx_strand_id
1 'polypeptide(L)'
;MDQSHLSLDSLSLAEMVSPYETDLEDEEEWDADMEAEAEPKSSGKNMSIAELYLQACTMVGVVPVRYFLRNLGSDTINLNHHGLGPLGGKAIAIALVVMEICVTKESTDLSDNHLQSAGAECIAKLLLDNISIKSIKLSGNEFTDDDAKWFAEAFSTNYRVKELDLSHNQFCGRGGEHLSQMLANNEGVEVLDLSWNHLRMKGAVAFCAGLKVNVTLKHLDLSWNGFGNEGALALGEALKFNNTLVYLDFSNNRITNEGVSMLCKGLESNDTLRNLKLAYNSLTVEGALALIGVIKNSPKTALEEINICNVLVNENFMQLLELTCQEHPSLEVQYGGGGGFIAKKPPKRLDPMKVIQDYLDQRKLRLWDFFRNIDKDGTMQVPVSEFRKAQSSIPLERFQIEELIQKLDRDRTGMVDYRGLADTRKQMMRDHRRQLRKVESRQKKEKQKSERILKTFQSAVEAVTPRSSMVMSPGGAKEDSSGPRHFSATPLSSWHHITMSNSGRSSVTNMNSEHVHLPMIGGAASSHRTPSSPDIRSYSQPNLAEDGPRLSLAKPASVQGSCLTFSPGDLSPVANHLTRKTYLRMIATLFWFIFLSSTIAFGPVDLWTERNETLGPSEQCSCDSFLPDSTFPMKELVLLEQTMVQINHKLEMEISKVEMFESKHTIYSEKVVNLTTLIKQMENNPDSYNELQIQELKIQIKQTEALSLELQTSLEVSSTVLIGIRKEITSMIVVLTQLETTYDKNLLLVTRREYIKLQQKLEECERQHNEIFNPNIGSCNHGGISRLSKPIISQLNAHLNAGYQYGGWGKDSNPRSGSENMYWYAGFSDTLVKSFSLYADYYRLIMRQATKTYELYINTAKDWQGTGNNYIVHGNTFYYQYRNPFSMAKYNMTTQTAVYRVVPKASNRFSYHYSPNQNLDFAADETGLWVTYATEESRGKLVLGKIDEESFALKEVWETSVYKPSVGNTFMVCGVLYATRSVDIKTEEIFYTYNTHTRKESHVSIPFEKFQDTYVYLDYNPTDQKLYMYNKGYYVSYHIWFKQNISNKPQLLI
;
A
#
# COMPACT_ATOMS: atom_id res chain seq x y z
N MET A 1 -2.02 -39.32 8.75
CA MET A 1 -2.73 -40.49 8.16
C MET A 1 -3.26 -40.17 6.76
N ASP A 2 -2.47 -40.27 5.69
CA ASP A 2 -1.02 -40.04 5.56
C ASP A 2 -0.63 -39.80 4.09
N GLN A 3 0.64 -39.43 3.91
CA GLN A 3 1.40 -39.26 2.65
C GLN A 3 1.22 -40.48 1.71
N SER A 4 1.48 -40.44 0.40
CA SER A 4 2.34 -39.58 -0.44
C SER A 4 1.75 -39.52 -1.88
N HIS A 5 2.32 -38.95 -2.95
CA HIS A 5 3.62 -38.30 -3.23
C HIS A 5 3.37 -37.13 -4.21
N LEU A 6 4.34 -36.21 -4.35
CA LEU A 6 4.73 -35.68 -5.67
C LEU A 6 6.12 -36.26 -6.02
N SER A 7 6.39 -36.44 -7.30
CA SER A 7 7.60 -37.06 -7.85
C SER A 7 8.66 -36.03 -8.29
N LEU A 8 9.88 -36.49 -8.55
CA LEU A 8 11.04 -35.67 -8.99
C LEU A 8 10.85 -34.96 -10.35
N ASP A 9 9.75 -35.22 -11.06
CA ASP A 9 9.58 -34.87 -12.47
C ASP A 9 9.46 -33.34 -12.71
N SER A 10 9.09 -32.56 -11.68
CA SER A 10 9.01 -31.09 -11.76
C SER A 10 10.38 -30.40 -11.91
N LEU A 11 11.48 -31.10 -11.59
CA LEU A 11 12.83 -30.54 -11.52
C LEU A 11 13.94 -31.46 -12.08
N SER A 12 13.62 -32.64 -12.62
CA SER A 12 14.62 -33.61 -13.10
C SER A 12 14.53 -33.90 -14.61
N LEU A 13 15.69 -33.76 -15.27
CA LEU A 13 16.36 -34.64 -16.25
C LEU A 13 15.61 -35.46 -17.33
N ALA A 14 14.28 -35.56 -17.36
CA ALA A 14 13.56 -36.48 -18.25
C ALA A 14 13.44 -35.99 -19.72
N GLU A 15 13.31 -34.68 -19.94
CA GLU A 15 13.04 -34.10 -21.28
C GLU A 15 14.31 -33.62 -22.01
N MET A 16 15.25 -34.53 -22.32
CA MET A 16 16.26 -34.27 -23.38
C MET A 16 16.96 -35.51 -23.95
N VAL A 17 16.19 -36.55 -24.30
CA VAL A 17 16.62 -37.55 -25.29
C VAL A 17 15.57 -37.64 -26.39
N SER A 18 15.90 -37.15 -27.58
CA SER A 18 15.11 -37.28 -28.80
C SER A 18 16.05 -37.59 -29.96
N PRO A 19 15.79 -38.63 -30.78
CA PRO A 19 16.72 -39.06 -31.80
C PRO A 19 16.59 -38.23 -33.09
N TYR A 20 17.73 -37.73 -33.57
CA TYR A 20 17.89 -37.35 -34.98
C TYR A 20 19.25 -37.83 -35.47
N GLU A 21 19.27 -39.08 -35.94
CA GLU A 21 20.18 -39.46 -37.02
C GLU A 21 19.72 -38.76 -38.30
N THR A 22 20.63 -38.11 -39.00
CA THR A 22 20.84 -38.34 -40.44
C THR A 22 22.11 -37.61 -40.89
N ASP A 23 23.12 -38.43 -41.19
CA ASP A 23 24.08 -38.31 -42.29
C ASP A 23 24.74 -36.95 -42.59
N LEU A 24 26.08 -36.95 -42.54
CA LEU A 24 26.88 -36.74 -43.75
C LEU A 24 28.33 -37.24 -43.53
N GLU A 25 28.67 -38.30 -44.26
CA GLU A 25 29.98 -38.64 -44.87
C GLU A 25 31.27 -38.55 -44.02
N ASP A 26 31.88 -39.74 -43.80
CA ASP A 26 33.29 -40.12 -44.06
C ASP A 26 34.44 -39.24 -43.49
N GLU A 27 35.55 -39.78 -42.96
CA GLU A 27 36.42 -40.85 -43.48
C GLU A 27 37.42 -41.32 -42.38
N GLU A 28 37.99 -42.54 -42.52
CA GLU A 28 39.23 -43.08 -41.87
C GLU A 28 39.35 -43.20 -40.31
N GLU A 29 40.06 -44.17 -39.70
CA GLU A 29 40.49 -45.53 -40.11
C GLU A 29 40.78 -46.43 -38.86
N TRP A 30 40.49 -47.73 -39.00
CA TRP A 30 41.20 -48.91 -38.46
C TRP A 30 41.07 -49.38 -36.98
N ASP A 31 40.54 -50.61 -36.89
CA ASP A 31 41.13 -51.80 -36.25
C ASP A 31 40.71 -52.30 -34.84
N ALA A 32 39.90 -53.37 -34.91
CA ALA A 32 40.18 -54.71 -34.38
C ALA A 32 39.79 -55.07 -32.91
N ASP A 33 38.64 -55.75 -32.84
CA ASP A 33 38.52 -57.18 -32.46
C ASP A 33 37.83 -57.61 -31.15
N MET A 34 37.05 -58.69 -31.34
CA MET A 34 36.51 -59.67 -30.39
C MET A 34 35.43 -59.26 -29.38
N GLU A 35 34.18 -59.44 -29.84
CA GLU A 35 33.18 -60.34 -29.25
C GLU A 35 33.32 -60.74 -27.76
N ALA A 36 32.37 -60.31 -26.93
CA ALA A 36 31.72 -61.17 -25.93
C ALA A 36 30.36 -60.59 -25.52
N GLU A 37 29.30 -61.41 -25.52
CA GLU A 37 27.99 -60.99 -25.01
C GLU A 37 28.00 -60.83 -23.48
N ALA A 38 27.43 -59.73 -22.99
CA ALA A 38 27.09 -59.56 -21.58
C ALA A 38 25.82 -58.71 -21.43
N GLU A 39 24.82 -59.22 -20.72
CA GLU A 39 23.55 -58.54 -20.47
C GLU A 39 23.76 -57.18 -19.77
N PRO A 40 23.01 -56.12 -20.12
CA PRO A 40 23.12 -54.81 -19.50
C PRO A 40 22.58 -54.82 -18.06
N LYS A 41 23.45 -55.14 -17.09
CA LYS A 41 23.13 -55.02 -15.67
C LYS A 41 22.89 -53.55 -15.29
N SER A 42 21.64 -53.24 -14.97
CA SER A 42 21.20 -51.94 -14.44
C SER A 42 21.74 -51.70 -13.03
N SER A 43 23.01 -51.30 -12.92
CA SER A 43 23.60 -50.87 -11.65
C SER A 43 23.12 -49.46 -11.28
N GLY A 44 21.94 -49.37 -10.67
CA GLY A 44 21.44 -48.13 -10.07
C GLY A 44 22.39 -47.65 -8.96
N LYS A 45 23.28 -46.72 -9.30
CA LYS A 45 24.05 -45.95 -8.32
C LYS A 45 23.21 -44.75 -7.87
N ASN A 46 22.92 -44.65 -6.58
CA ASN A 46 22.46 -43.40 -5.99
C ASN A 46 23.56 -42.35 -6.19
N MET A 47 23.28 -41.38 -7.05
CA MET A 47 24.20 -40.31 -7.42
C MET A 47 24.38 -39.34 -6.26
N SER A 48 25.62 -38.96 -5.96
CA SER A 48 25.89 -38.05 -4.85
C SER A 48 25.41 -36.62 -5.17
N ILE A 49 25.16 -35.82 -4.12
CA ILE A 49 24.78 -34.41 -4.26
C ILE A 49 25.87 -33.61 -5.02
N ALA A 50 27.13 -34.04 -4.96
CA ALA A 50 28.22 -33.47 -5.74
C ALA A 50 28.05 -33.74 -7.25
N GLU A 51 27.74 -34.98 -7.62
CA GLU A 51 27.50 -35.38 -9.01
C GLU A 51 26.20 -34.77 -9.56
N LEU A 52 25.13 -34.73 -8.77
CA LEU A 52 23.89 -34.01 -9.08
C LEU A 52 24.13 -32.52 -9.35
N TYR A 53 24.92 -31.84 -8.51
CA TYR A 53 25.26 -30.43 -8.73
C TYR A 53 26.14 -30.22 -9.97
N LEU A 54 27.11 -31.11 -10.22
CA LEU A 54 27.95 -31.06 -11.43
C LEU A 54 27.12 -31.27 -12.70
N GLN A 55 26.17 -32.21 -12.69
CA GLN A 55 25.23 -32.38 -13.80
C GLN A 55 24.31 -31.16 -13.96
N ALA A 56 23.69 -30.67 -12.89
CA ALA A 56 22.82 -29.49 -12.95
C ALA A 56 23.56 -28.25 -13.50
N CYS A 57 24.82 -28.04 -13.10
CA CYS A 57 25.68 -27.00 -13.66
C CYS A 57 25.95 -27.20 -15.16
N THR A 58 26.20 -28.45 -15.58
CA THR A 58 26.42 -28.80 -16.99
C THR A 58 25.16 -28.55 -17.83
N MET A 59 23.99 -28.98 -17.35
CA MET A 59 22.69 -28.79 -18.01
C MET A 59 22.33 -27.32 -18.22
N VAL A 60 22.64 -26.44 -17.26
CA VAL A 60 22.33 -24.99 -17.35
C VAL A 60 23.52 -24.15 -17.82
N GLY A 61 24.61 -24.77 -18.26
CA GLY A 61 25.75 -24.10 -18.91
C GLY A 61 26.59 -23.20 -17.98
N VAL A 62 26.70 -23.52 -16.69
CA VAL A 62 27.44 -22.71 -15.70
C VAL A 62 28.65 -23.43 -15.09
N VAL A 63 29.64 -22.66 -14.66
CA VAL A 63 30.83 -23.17 -13.99
C VAL A 63 30.50 -23.57 -12.53
N PRO A 64 30.73 -24.83 -12.11
CA PRO A 64 30.37 -25.28 -10.76
C PRO A 64 31.12 -24.52 -9.65
N VAL A 65 30.38 -24.03 -8.65
CA VAL A 65 30.99 -23.33 -7.51
C VAL A 65 31.69 -24.33 -6.59
N ARG A 66 33.03 -24.33 -6.66
CA ARG A 66 33.90 -25.21 -5.87
C ARG A 66 33.72 -25.06 -4.35
N TYR A 67 33.19 -23.93 -3.87
CA TYR A 67 32.84 -23.76 -2.46
C TYR A 67 31.63 -24.61 -2.04
N PHE A 68 30.56 -24.65 -2.85
CA PHE A 68 29.37 -25.46 -2.60
C PHE A 68 29.74 -26.93 -2.47
N LEU A 69 30.46 -27.47 -3.48
CA LEU A 69 30.97 -28.84 -3.51
C LEU A 69 31.80 -29.23 -2.27
N ARG A 70 32.54 -28.29 -1.68
CA ARG A 70 33.36 -28.52 -0.47
C ARG A 70 32.58 -28.48 0.83
N ASN A 71 31.39 -27.89 0.84
CA ASN A 71 30.59 -27.64 2.04
C ASN A 71 29.21 -28.30 1.99
N LEU A 72 29.00 -29.29 1.10
CA LEU A 72 27.71 -29.99 0.94
C LEU A 72 27.21 -30.65 2.22
N GLY A 73 28.13 -31.15 3.06
CA GLY A 73 27.87 -31.73 4.38
C GLY A 73 28.03 -30.75 5.54
N SER A 74 27.89 -29.45 5.29
CA SER A 74 27.79 -28.43 6.35
C SER A 74 26.34 -28.00 6.55
N ASP A 75 25.98 -27.81 7.82
CA ASP A 75 24.66 -27.34 8.26
C ASP A 75 24.38 -25.88 7.84
N THR A 76 25.44 -25.14 7.49
CA THR A 76 25.36 -23.75 7.00
C THR A 76 26.08 -23.61 5.67
N ILE A 77 25.35 -23.27 4.61
CA ILE A 77 25.93 -22.96 3.30
C ILE A 77 25.92 -21.45 3.09
N ASN A 78 27.11 -20.86 2.95
CA ASN A 78 27.26 -19.47 2.50
C ASN A 78 27.85 -19.45 1.08
N LEU A 79 27.11 -18.84 0.16
CA LEU A 79 27.48 -18.61 -1.23
C LEU A 79 27.33 -17.13 -1.61
N ASN A 80 27.39 -16.21 -0.65
CA ASN A 80 27.25 -14.79 -0.94
C ASN A 80 28.37 -14.26 -1.86
N HIS A 81 28.06 -13.24 -2.67
CA HIS A 81 29.00 -12.63 -3.62
C HIS A 81 29.68 -13.60 -4.63
N HIS A 82 29.12 -14.78 -4.90
CA HIS A 82 29.72 -15.76 -5.83
C HIS A 82 29.40 -15.49 -7.30
N GLY A 83 28.51 -14.54 -7.61
CA GLY A 83 28.16 -14.15 -8.98
C GLY A 83 27.42 -15.24 -9.75
N LEU A 84 26.56 -16.01 -9.06
CA LEU A 84 25.86 -17.17 -9.61
C LEU A 84 25.01 -16.85 -10.86
N GLY A 85 24.38 -15.67 -10.89
CA GLY A 85 23.35 -15.34 -11.85
C GLY A 85 22.11 -16.25 -11.75
N PRO A 86 21.11 -16.06 -12.61
CA PRO A 86 19.86 -16.84 -12.56
C PRO A 86 20.09 -18.34 -12.78
N LEU A 87 21.02 -18.69 -13.68
CA LEU A 87 21.34 -20.08 -14.03
C LEU A 87 22.15 -20.79 -12.93
N GLY A 88 23.11 -20.11 -12.28
CA GLY A 88 23.81 -20.67 -11.11
C GLY A 88 22.86 -20.87 -9.93
N GLY A 89 21.91 -19.95 -9.74
CA GLY A 89 20.79 -20.12 -8.82
C GLY A 89 19.97 -21.38 -9.11
N LYS A 90 19.57 -21.58 -10.38
CA LYS A 90 18.85 -22.79 -10.82
C LYS A 90 19.65 -24.08 -10.57
N ALA A 91 20.95 -24.11 -10.85
CA ALA A 91 21.80 -25.28 -10.59
C ALA A 91 21.88 -25.63 -9.09
N ILE A 92 21.95 -24.62 -8.21
CA ILE A 92 21.92 -24.81 -6.76
C ILE A 92 20.52 -25.25 -6.30
N ALA A 93 19.46 -24.66 -6.85
CA ALA A 93 18.08 -25.04 -6.50
C ALA A 93 17.81 -26.53 -6.77
N ILE A 94 18.15 -27.01 -7.98
CA ILE A 94 18.05 -28.43 -8.35
C ILE A 94 18.83 -29.31 -7.36
N ALA A 95 20.09 -28.95 -7.05
CA ALA A 95 20.94 -29.71 -6.13
C ALA A 95 20.50 -29.64 -4.64
N LEU A 96 19.62 -28.72 -4.26
CA LEU A 96 19.08 -28.57 -2.91
C LEU A 96 17.66 -29.14 -2.74
N VAL A 97 16.91 -29.39 -3.82
CA VAL A 97 15.60 -30.07 -3.76
C VAL A 97 15.75 -31.58 -3.63
N VAL A 98 16.70 -32.20 -4.36
CA VAL A 98 16.94 -33.67 -4.33
C VAL A 98 17.66 -34.13 -3.05
N MET A 99 17.49 -33.41 -1.93
CA MET A 99 18.20 -33.63 -0.66
C MET A 99 17.37 -34.41 0.39
N GLU A 100 16.83 -35.57 0.03
CA GLU A 100 16.10 -36.44 0.97
C GLU A 100 16.94 -36.96 2.16
N ILE A 101 18.28 -36.81 2.11
CA ILE A 101 19.22 -37.50 3.03
C ILE A 101 19.92 -36.55 4.02
N CYS A 102 19.94 -35.23 3.80
CA CYS A 102 20.66 -34.28 4.66
C CYS A 102 19.72 -33.53 5.61
N VAL A 103 19.45 -34.13 6.77
CA VAL A 103 18.52 -33.65 7.81
C VAL A 103 18.97 -32.36 8.52
N THR A 104 20.13 -31.79 8.17
CA THR A 104 20.84 -30.80 9.04
C THR A 104 21.10 -29.42 8.43
N LYS A 105 20.68 -29.11 7.19
CA LYS A 105 20.93 -27.79 6.57
C LYS A 105 20.04 -26.68 7.17
N GLU A 106 20.48 -26.10 8.27
CA GLU A 106 19.75 -25.05 8.98
C GLU A 106 19.75 -23.70 8.25
N SER A 107 20.86 -23.30 7.62
CA SER A 107 20.97 -21.97 6.97
C SER A 107 21.60 -22.01 5.58
N THR A 108 21.04 -21.23 4.65
CA THR A 108 21.54 -21.06 3.28
C THR A 108 21.55 -19.58 2.89
N ASP A 109 22.75 -19.02 2.68
CA ASP A 109 22.97 -17.64 2.24
C ASP A 109 23.37 -17.60 0.76
N LEU A 110 22.53 -16.94 -0.04
CA LEU A 110 22.67 -16.74 -1.49
C LEU A 110 22.70 -15.24 -1.84
N SER A 111 23.07 -14.37 -0.90
CA SER A 111 23.03 -12.92 -1.07
C SER A 111 24.02 -12.38 -2.12
N ASP A 112 23.68 -11.25 -2.76
CA ASP A 112 24.54 -10.54 -3.73
C ASP A 112 25.03 -11.43 -4.89
N ASN A 113 24.12 -12.18 -5.52
CA ASN A 113 24.42 -13.14 -6.58
C ASN A 113 23.77 -12.83 -7.93
N HIS A 114 23.06 -11.71 -8.05
CA HIS A 114 22.31 -11.31 -9.26
C HIS A 114 21.35 -12.42 -9.74
N LEU A 115 20.64 -13.07 -8.81
CA LEU A 115 19.71 -14.16 -9.13
C LEU A 115 18.54 -13.73 -10.03
N GLN A 116 18.05 -12.49 -9.88
CA GLN A 116 16.97 -11.88 -10.67
C GLN A 116 15.69 -12.75 -10.72
N SER A 117 14.72 -12.40 -11.56
CA SER A 117 13.39 -13.02 -11.59
C SER A 117 13.40 -14.54 -11.84
N ALA A 118 14.22 -15.03 -12.77
CA ALA A 118 14.31 -16.47 -13.06
C ALA A 118 15.01 -17.26 -11.93
N GLY A 119 15.94 -16.64 -11.20
CA GLY A 119 16.49 -17.22 -9.98
C GLY A 119 15.49 -17.20 -8.82
N ALA A 120 14.69 -16.13 -8.68
CA ALA A 120 13.62 -16.03 -7.69
C ALA A 120 12.59 -17.16 -7.85
N GLU A 121 12.13 -17.42 -9.09
CA GLU A 121 11.21 -18.53 -9.39
C GLU A 121 11.82 -19.90 -9.01
N CYS A 122 13.09 -20.14 -9.34
CA CYS A 122 13.77 -21.40 -9.00
C CYS A 122 13.94 -21.60 -7.48
N ILE A 123 14.23 -20.53 -6.72
CA ILE A 123 14.33 -20.58 -5.26
C ILE A 123 12.96 -20.71 -4.61
N ALA A 124 11.91 -20.05 -5.13
CA ALA A 124 10.54 -20.21 -4.66
C ALA A 124 10.03 -21.64 -4.86
N LYS A 125 10.30 -22.26 -6.03
CA LYS A 125 9.98 -23.68 -6.29
C LYS A 125 10.73 -24.60 -5.33
N LEU A 126 12.02 -24.36 -5.08
CA LEU A 126 12.76 -25.07 -4.03
C LEU A 126 12.11 -24.96 -2.65
N LEU A 127 11.56 -23.78 -2.30
CA LEU A 127 10.94 -23.54 -1.00
C LEU A 127 9.56 -24.19 -0.85
N LEU A 128 8.90 -24.62 -1.92
CA LEU A 128 7.66 -25.42 -1.82
C LEU A 128 7.96 -26.82 -1.26
N ASP A 129 8.99 -27.48 -1.80
CA ASP A 129 9.31 -28.88 -1.47
C ASP A 129 10.35 -29.03 -0.34
N ASN A 130 11.22 -28.03 -0.11
CA ASN A 130 12.31 -28.17 0.87
C ASN A 130 11.84 -28.09 2.33
N ILE A 131 11.99 -29.20 3.04
CA ILE A 131 11.62 -29.36 4.46
C ILE A 131 12.75 -29.10 5.47
N SER A 132 13.97 -28.79 5.00
CA SER A 132 15.20 -28.75 5.83
C SER A 132 15.66 -27.35 6.20
N ILE A 133 15.56 -26.39 5.28
CA ILE A 133 16.07 -25.02 5.46
C ILE A 133 15.23 -24.27 6.50
N LYS A 134 15.91 -23.74 7.54
CA LYS A 134 15.31 -22.91 8.60
C LYS A 134 15.64 -21.42 8.43
N SER A 135 16.71 -21.10 7.72
CA SER A 135 17.23 -19.74 7.51
C SER A 135 17.63 -19.60 6.06
N ILE A 136 17.06 -18.65 5.33
CA ILE A 136 17.41 -18.36 3.94
C ILE A 136 17.68 -16.87 3.73
N LYS A 137 18.81 -16.56 3.09
CA LYS A 137 19.21 -15.17 2.80
C LYS A 137 19.35 -14.96 1.31
N LEU A 138 18.63 -13.96 0.82
CA LEU A 138 18.47 -13.63 -0.60
C LEU A 138 18.68 -12.12 -0.81
N SER A 139 19.45 -11.47 0.07
CA SER A 139 19.73 -10.04 -0.01
C SER A 139 20.42 -9.67 -1.33
N GLY A 140 20.18 -8.47 -1.85
CA GLY A 140 20.96 -7.91 -2.97
C GLY A 140 20.85 -8.69 -4.30
N ASN A 141 19.72 -9.34 -4.57
CA ASN A 141 19.54 -10.23 -5.73
C ASN A 141 18.70 -9.66 -6.88
N GLU A 142 18.44 -8.35 -6.85
CA GLU A 142 17.71 -7.59 -7.88
C GLU A 142 16.24 -8.02 -8.09
N PHE A 143 15.61 -8.65 -7.09
CA PHE A 143 14.20 -9.06 -7.17
C PHE A 143 13.25 -7.87 -7.21
N THR A 144 12.17 -7.99 -7.98
CA THR A 144 11.23 -6.92 -8.32
C THR A 144 9.81 -7.15 -7.79
N ASP A 145 8.92 -6.16 -7.96
CA ASP A 145 7.48 -6.25 -7.65
C ASP A 145 6.83 -7.56 -8.15
N ASP A 146 7.16 -8.01 -9.36
CA ASP A 146 6.55 -9.18 -10.00
C ASP A 146 7.16 -10.51 -9.55
N ASP A 147 8.25 -10.48 -8.76
CA ASP A 147 8.91 -11.64 -8.16
C ASP A 147 8.40 -11.93 -6.75
N ALA A 148 7.89 -10.90 -6.06
CA ALA A 148 7.31 -11.02 -4.72
C ALA A 148 6.15 -12.04 -4.66
N LYS A 149 5.43 -12.24 -5.78
CA LYS A 149 4.37 -13.24 -5.90
C LYS A 149 4.88 -14.67 -5.67
N TRP A 150 6.08 -15.00 -6.15
CA TRP A 150 6.66 -16.35 -6.04
C TRP A 150 7.02 -16.66 -4.59
N PHE A 151 7.59 -15.69 -3.88
CA PHE A 151 7.84 -15.82 -2.44
C PHE A 151 6.53 -15.86 -1.65
N ALA A 152 5.53 -15.07 -2.02
CA ALA A 152 4.21 -15.11 -1.38
C ALA A 152 3.51 -16.47 -1.54
N GLU A 153 3.64 -17.11 -2.71
CA GLU A 153 3.17 -18.47 -2.98
C GLU A 153 3.97 -19.51 -2.18
N ALA A 154 5.30 -19.50 -2.26
CA ALA A 154 6.16 -20.44 -1.54
C ALA A 154 5.97 -20.41 -0.02
N PHE A 155 5.94 -19.21 0.58
CA PHE A 155 5.70 -19.05 2.02
C PHE A 155 4.21 -19.10 2.41
N SER A 156 3.27 -19.27 1.46
CA SER A 156 1.89 -19.66 1.83
C SER A 156 1.77 -21.13 2.24
N THR A 157 2.81 -21.95 1.96
CA THR A 157 2.87 -23.37 2.33
C THR A 157 4.11 -23.74 3.14
N ASN A 158 5.23 -23.02 3.00
CA ASN A 158 6.43 -23.27 3.80
C ASN A 158 6.35 -22.63 5.20
N TYR A 159 6.08 -23.48 6.19
CA TYR A 159 6.13 -23.14 7.63
C TYR A 159 7.44 -23.59 8.32
N ARG A 160 8.46 -23.99 7.54
CA ARG A 160 9.75 -24.52 8.05
C ARG A 160 10.78 -23.42 8.22
N VAL A 161 10.83 -22.48 7.28
CA VAL A 161 11.70 -21.31 7.34
C VAL A 161 11.28 -20.40 8.49
N LYS A 162 12.25 -20.04 9.33
CA LYS A 162 12.15 -19.18 10.51
C LYS A 162 12.84 -17.83 10.32
N GLU A 163 13.92 -17.79 9.54
CA GLU A 163 14.63 -16.56 9.17
C GLU A 163 14.59 -16.38 7.65
N LEU A 164 14.07 -15.24 7.19
CA LEU A 164 13.98 -14.84 5.80
C LEU A 164 14.59 -13.45 5.60
N ASP A 165 15.67 -13.36 4.85
CA ASP A 165 16.28 -12.09 4.46
C ASP A 165 16.05 -11.83 2.96
N LEU A 166 15.28 -10.77 2.68
CA LEU A 166 14.90 -10.26 1.36
C LEU A 166 15.37 -8.80 1.19
N SER A 167 16.34 -8.35 2.00
CA SER A 167 16.86 -6.98 2.00
C SER A 167 17.57 -6.60 0.68
N HIS A 168 17.84 -5.31 0.48
CA HIS A 168 18.59 -4.78 -0.67
C HIS A 168 18.04 -5.18 -2.07
N ASN A 169 16.78 -5.58 -2.16
CA ASN A 169 16.06 -5.86 -3.40
C ASN A 169 15.25 -4.63 -3.87
N GLN A 170 14.45 -4.77 -4.93
CA GLN A 170 13.70 -3.70 -5.58
C GLN A 170 12.19 -3.79 -5.33
N PHE A 171 11.74 -4.42 -4.24
CA PHE A 171 10.32 -4.53 -3.90
C PHE A 171 9.72 -3.13 -3.64
N CYS A 172 8.71 -2.76 -4.42
CA CYS A 172 8.03 -1.47 -4.40
C CYS A 172 6.57 -1.67 -3.94
N GLY A 173 5.62 -0.93 -4.54
CA GLY A 173 4.23 -0.89 -4.11
C GLY A 173 3.51 -2.24 -4.23
N ARG A 174 3.63 -2.94 -5.37
CA ARG A 174 2.96 -4.23 -5.57
C ARG A 174 3.68 -5.37 -4.86
N GLY A 175 5.00 -5.27 -4.74
CA GLY A 175 5.79 -6.17 -3.92
C GLY A 175 5.33 -6.14 -2.46
N GLY A 176 5.04 -4.96 -1.91
CA GLY A 176 4.45 -4.82 -0.57
C GLY A 176 3.04 -5.41 -0.42
N GLU A 177 2.23 -5.41 -1.48
CA GLU A 177 0.91 -6.05 -1.49
C GLU A 177 1.03 -7.59 -1.49
N HIS A 178 1.96 -8.17 -2.26
CA HIS A 178 2.24 -9.62 -2.22
C HIS A 178 2.93 -10.07 -0.92
N LEU A 179 3.92 -9.31 -0.43
CA LEU A 179 4.57 -9.59 0.86
C LEU A 179 3.60 -9.42 2.05
N SER A 180 2.56 -8.59 1.93
CA SER A 180 1.47 -8.54 2.89
C SER A 180 0.64 -9.82 2.90
N GLN A 181 0.34 -10.41 1.73
CA GLN A 181 -0.41 -11.66 1.62
C GLN A 181 0.40 -12.83 2.18
N MET A 182 1.70 -12.85 1.88
CA MET A 182 2.68 -13.75 2.46
C MET A 182 2.64 -13.70 4.00
N LEU A 183 2.82 -12.50 4.58
CA LEU A 183 2.91 -12.33 6.02
C LEU A 183 1.58 -12.59 6.75
N ALA A 184 0.45 -12.28 6.12
CA ALA A 184 -0.88 -12.56 6.68
C ALA A 184 -1.20 -14.06 6.79
N ASN A 185 -0.69 -14.87 5.86
CA ASN A 185 -1.00 -16.31 5.77
C ASN A 185 0.10 -17.21 6.36
N ASN A 186 1.32 -16.71 6.55
CA ASN A 186 2.46 -17.54 6.97
C ASN A 186 2.58 -17.69 8.50
N GLU A 187 2.42 -18.93 8.99
CA GLU A 187 2.65 -19.32 10.38
C GLU A 187 4.09 -19.83 10.65
N GLY A 188 5.02 -19.61 9.71
CA GLY A 188 6.41 -20.10 9.77
C GLY A 188 7.38 -19.07 10.34
N VAL A 189 7.55 -17.95 9.63
CA VAL A 189 8.66 -17.00 9.77
C VAL A 189 8.59 -16.22 11.08
N GLU A 190 9.72 -16.17 11.79
CA GLU A 190 9.90 -15.48 13.06
C GLU A 190 10.84 -14.26 12.95
N VAL A 191 11.71 -14.26 11.94
CA VAL A 191 12.67 -13.19 11.61
C VAL A 191 12.54 -12.83 10.13
N LEU A 192 12.24 -11.57 9.82
CA LEU A 192 12.09 -11.05 8.45
C LEU A 192 12.89 -9.76 8.27
N ASP A 193 13.86 -9.77 7.34
CA ASP A 193 14.56 -8.57 6.89
C ASP A 193 14.06 -8.15 5.50
N LEU A 194 13.51 -6.95 5.42
CA LEU A 194 13.07 -6.28 4.19
C LEU A 194 13.75 -4.92 4.02
N SER A 195 14.85 -4.67 4.72
CA SER A 195 15.58 -3.41 4.68
C SER A 195 16.08 -3.06 3.27
N TRP A 196 16.31 -1.77 3.02
CA TRP A 196 16.80 -1.24 1.72
C TRP A 196 15.92 -1.48 0.47
N ASN A 197 14.73 -2.06 0.63
CA ASN A 197 13.70 -2.12 -0.40
C ASN A 197 13.03 -0.74 -0.62
N HIS A 198 11.96 -0.70 -1.41
CA HIS A 198 11.33 0.53 -1.92
C HIS A 198 9.82 0.58 -1.68
N LEU A 199 9.31 -0.21 -0.70
CA LEU A 199 7.88 -0.51 -0.48
C LEU A 199 6.96 0.72 -0.62
N ARG A 200 7.14 1.71 0.27
CA ARG A 200 6.57 3.09 0.26
C ARG A 200 5.03 3.17 0.15
N MET A 201 4.46 4.35 0.40
CA MET A 201 3.07 4.71 0.10
C MET A 201 2.04 3.57 0.34
N LYS A 202 1.49 2.97 -0.72
CA LYS A 202 0.54 1.86 -0.65
C LYS A 202 1.16 0.54 -0.19
N GLY A 203 2.34 0.18 -0.69
CA GLY A 203 3.02 -1.07 -0.31
C GLY A 203 3.39 -1.09 1.18
N ALA A 204 3.77 0.06 1.73
CA ALA A 204 3.97 0.26 3.17
C ALA A 204 2.67 0.04 3.98
N VAL A 205 1.55 0.64 3.56
CA VAL A 205 0.25 0.48 4.24
C VAL A 205 -0.27 -0.96 4.12
N ALA A 206 -0.12 -1.59 2.95
CA ALA A 206 -0.48 -2.98 2.71
C ALA A 206 0.32 -3.90 3.64
N PHE A 207 1.66 -3.81 3.63
CA PHE A 207 2.52 -4.63 4.49
C PHE A 207 2.14 -4.54 5.98
N CYS A 208 1.83 -3.34 6.47
CA CYS A 208 1.34 -3.16 7.84
C CYS A 208 -0.03 -3.84 8.10
N ALA A 209 -0.90 -3.95 7.10
CA ALA A 209 -2.16 -4.68 7.23
C ALA A 209 -1.95 -6.20 7.34
N GLY A 210 -0.93 -6.76 6.67
CA GLY A 210 -0.49 -8.15 6.89
C GLY A 210 0.12 -8.36 8.28
N LEU A 211 1.05 -7.48 8.69
CA LEU A 211 1.67 -7.52 10.01
C LEU A 211 0.64 -7.43 11.17
N LYS A 212 -0.45 -6.70 10.97
CA LYS A 212 -1.55 -6.55 11.93
C LYS A 212 -2.25 -7.88 12.28
N VAL A 213 -2.30 -8.82 11.34
CA VAL A 213 -2.98 -10.12 11.51
C VAL A 213 -2.03 -11.31 11.67
N ASN A 214 -0.74 -11.12 11.37
CA ASN A 214 0.28 -12.14 11.61
C ASN A 214 0.46 -12.41 13.12
N VAL A 215 0.65 -13.68 13.47
CA VAL A 215 0.76 -14.19 14.86
C VAL A 215 2.05 -14.96 15.13
N THR A 216 3.12 -14.71 14.36
CA THR A 216 4.36 -15.52 14.39
C THR A 216 5.64 -14.71 14.32
N LEU A 217 5.63 -13.57 13.61
CA LEU A 217 6.80 -12.73 13.43
C LEU A 217 7.21 -12.05 14.74
N LYS A 218 8.49 -12.16 15.08
CA LYS A 218 9.11 -11.64 16.32
C LYS A 218 10.15 -10.57 16.04
N HIS A 219 10.89 -10.67 14.94
CA HIS A 219 11.91 -9.71 14.53
C HIS A 219 11.62 -9.23 13.11
N LEU A 220 11.57 -7.91 12.93
CA LEU A 220 11.30 -7.26 11.65
C LEU A 220 12.28 -6.10 11.42
N ASP A 221 12.97 -6.11 10.28
CA ASP A 221 13.70 -4.93 9.77
C ASP A 221 12.98 -4.37 8.54
N LEU A 222 12.52 -3.13 8.66
CA LEU A 222 11.89 -2.34 7.60
C LEU A 222 12.73 -1.10 7.25
N SER A 223 13.98 -1.02 7.70
CA SER A 223 14.79 0.18 7.56
C SER A 223 15.04 0.56 6.09
N TRP A 224 15.30 1.85 5.83
CA TRP A 224 15.58 2.42 4.51
C TRP A 224 14.47 2.35 3.43
N ASN A 225 13.31 1.76 3.72
CA ASN A 225 12.22 1.64 2.74
C ASN A 225 11.58 2.98 2.33
N GLY A 226 11.52 3.94 3.24
CA GLY A 226 10.90 5.26 3.03
C GLY A 226 9.39 5.27 3.28
N PHE A 227 8.93 4.62 4.36
CA PHE A 227 7.51 4.51 4.75
C PHE A 227 6.78 5.85 4.94
N GLY A 228 7.48 6.94 5.29
CA GLY A 228 6.86 8.25 5.53
C GLY A 228 6.03 8.33 6.81
N ASN A 229 5.22 9.38 6.95
CA ASN A 229 4.33 9.54 8.10
C ASN A 229 3.12 8.58 7.99
N GLU A 230 2.65 8.32 6.78
CA GLU A 230 1.52 7.47 6.44
C GLU A 230 1.82 6.00 6.77
N GLY A 231 3.02 5.51 6.44
CA GLY A 231 3.47 4.18 6.83
C GLY A 231 3.70 4.06 8.34
N ALA A 232 4.11 5.13 9.03
CA ALA A 232 4.23 5.14 10.49
C ALA A 232 2.86 5.10 11.20
N LEU A 233 1.83 5.75 10.64
CA LEU A 233 0.44 5.61 11.10
C LEU A 233 -0.06 4.17 10.90
N ALA A 234 0.16 3.58 9.72
CA ALA A 234 -0.24 2.21 9.44
C ALA A 234 0.46 1.20 10.35
N LEU A 235 1.74 1.43 10.67
CA LEU A 235 2.49 0.59 11.62
C LEU A 235 1.99 0.76 13.06
N GLY A 236 1.63 1.96 13.49
CA GLY A 236 0.96 2.19 14.79
C GLY A 236 -0.37 1.41 14.91
N GLU A 237 -1.21 1.47 13.87
CA GLU A 237 -2.47 0.71 13.79
C GLU A 237 -2.28 -0.81 13.63
N ALA A 238 -1.07 -1.28 13.28
CA ALA A 238 -0.71 -2.70 13.27
C ALA A 238 -0.22 -3.15 14.65
N LEU A 239 0.73 -2.44 15.26
CA LEU A 239 1.29 -2.72 16.60
C LEU A 239 0.24 -2.71 17.72
N LYS A 240 -0.87 -1.99 17.52
CA LYS A 240 -2.03 -1.98 18.43
C LYS A 240 -2.76 -3.33 18.54
N PHE A 241 -2.58 -4.23 17.58
CA PHE A 241 -3.25 -5.54 17.52
C PHE A 241 -2.28 -6.70 17.40
N ASN A 242 -1.11 -6.51 16.77
CA ASN A 242 -0.04 -7.51 16.78
C ASN A 242 0.52 -7.65 18.21
N ASN A 243 0.61 -8.90 18.66
CA ASN A 243 1.04 -9.29 20.00
C ASN A 243 2.21 -10.31 19.96
N THR A 244 3.01 -10.29 18.90
CA THR A 244 4.15 -11.21 18.71
C THR A 244 5.46 -10.53 18.37
N LEU A 245 5.41 -9.31 17.81
CA LEU A 245 6.61 -8.58 17.43
C LEU A 245 7.35 -8.08 18.68
N VAL A 246 8.62 -8.48 18.79
CA VAL A 246 9.54 -8.18 19.91
C VAL A 246 10.61 -7.17 19.48
N TYR A 247 11.05 -7.22 18.23
CA TYR A 247 12.06 -6.33 17.65
C TYR A 247 11.55 -5.71 16.36
N LEU A 248 11.73 -4.39 16.24
CA LEU A 248 11.38 -3.60 15.07
C LEU A 248 12.51 -2.59 14.77
N ASP A 249 13.17 -2.73 13.64
CA ASP A 249 13.95 -1.63 13.05
C ASP A 249 13.14 -0.91 11.98
N PHE A 250 12.96 0.39 12.18
CA PHE A 250 12.21 1.29 11.32
C PHE A 250 13.05 2.54 10.97
N SER A 251 14.38 2.43 11.06
CA SER A 251 15.36 3.47 10.77
C SER A 251 15.35 3.94 9.30
N ASN A 252 15.81 5.16 9.02
CA ASN A 252 15.92 5.73 7.66
C ASN A 252 14.61 5.76 6.82
N ASN A 253 13.43 5.67 7.45
CA ASN A 253 12.13 5.64 6.77
C ASN A 253 11.50 7.01 6.45
N ARG A 254 12.24 8.12 6.66
CA ARG A 254 11.81 9.51 6.46
C ARG A 254 10.65 9.97 7.36
N ILE A 255 10.47 9.29 8.49
CA ILE A 255 9.42 9.59 9.49
C ILE A 255 9.75 10.90 10.20
N THR A 256 8.75 11.75 10.45
CA THR A 256 8.90 13.02 11.18
C THR A 256 8.35 12.94 12.62
N ASN A 257 8.43 14.03 13.39
CA ASN A 257 7.75 14.14 14.71
C ASN A 257 6.27 13.69 14.66
N GLU A 258 5.54 14.04 13.60
CA GLU A 258 4.13 13.69 13.40
C GLU A 258 3.95 12.17 13.20
N GLY A 259 4.75 11.57 12.30
CA GLY A 259 4.74 10.13 12.09
C GLY A 259 5.10 9.33 13.35
N VAL A 260 6.03 9.83 14.16
CA VAL A 260 6.34 9.23 15.47
C VAL A 260 5.18 9.40 16.45
N SER A 261 4.53 10.56 16.51
CA SER A 261 3.32 10.75 17.33
C SER A 261 2.18 9.80 16.93
N MET A 262 2.06 9.44 15.65
CA MET A 262 1.10 8.44 15.18
C MET A 262 1.52 7.01 15.54
N LEU A 263 2.81 6.66 15.43
CA LEU A 263 3.35 5.38 15.89
C LEU A 263 3.15 5.19 17.41
N CYS A 264 3.34 6.26 18.18
CA CYS A 264 3.19 6.28 19.64
C CYS A 264 1.77 5.84 20.09
N LYS A 265 0.71 6.20 19.36
CA LYS A 265 -0.67 5.76 19.63
C LYS A 265 -0.88 4.24 19.49
N GLY A 266 -0.02 3.58 18.73
CA GLY A 266 0.05 2.11 18.68
C GLY A 266 0.78 1.54 19.90
N LEU A 267 1.94 2.12 20.21
CA LEU A 267 2.78 1.73 21.35
C LEU A 267 2.07 1.92 22.71
N GLU A 268 1.16 2.89 22.83
CA GLU A 268 0.31 3.09 24.02
C GLU A 268 -0.43 1.81 24.43
N SER A 269 -0.80 0.97 23.46
CA SER A 269 -1.58 -0.27 23.64
C SER A 269 -0.76 -1.55 23.51
N ASN A 270 0.53 -1.49 23.13
CA ASN A 270 1.36 -2.66 22.87
C ASN A 270 2.21 -3.05 24.10
N ASP A 271 2.13 -4.32 24.50
CA ASP A 271 2.82 -4.92 25.64
C ASP A 271 3.80 -6.05 25.25
N THR A 272 4.27 -6.05 23.99
CA THR A 272 5.12 -7.13 23.44
C THR A 272 6.43 -6.65 22.78
N LEU A 273 6.43 -5.46 22.19
CA LEU A 273 7.60 -4.88 21.53
C LEU A 273 8.63 -4.43 22.57
N ARG A 274 9.87 -4.93 22.45
CA ARG A 274 11.00 -4.65 23.35
C ARG A 274 12.05 -3.74 22.74
N ASN A 275 12.41 -3.95 21.48
CA ASN A 275 13.47 -3.20 20.80
C ASN A 275 12.87 -2.40 19.64
N LEU A 276 12.91 -1.07 19.72
CA LEU A 276 12.40 -0.15 18.70
C LEU A 276 13.50 0.79 18.20
N LYS A 277 13.90 0.62 16.94
CA LYS A 277 14.92 1.47 16.31
C LYS A 277 14.26 2.43 15.32
N LEU A 278 14.52 3.72 15.50
CA LEU A 278 13.99 4.84 14.71
C LEU A 278 15.11 5.74 14.18
N ALA A 279 16.36 5.27 14.19
CA ALA A 279 17.54 6.06 13.88
C ALA A 279 17.51 6.62 12.45
N TYR A 280 18.15 7.77 12.26
CA TYR A 280 18.27 8.49 10.98
C TYR A 280 16.93 8.84 10.29
N ASN A 281 15.81 8.74 11.00
CA ASN A 281 14.57 9.42 10.64
C ASN A 281 14.64 10.92 10.99
N SER A 282 13.69 11.70 10.45
CA SER A 282 13.56 13.16 10.61
C SER A 282 12.94 13.56 11.97
N LEU A 283 13.36 12.91 13.05
CA LEU A 283 12.96 13.25 14.42
C LEU A 283 13.76 14.46 14.92
N THR A 284 13.07 15.29 15.70
CA THR A 284 13.68 16.28 16.60
C THR A 284 13.47 15.86 18.05
N VAL A 285 13.93 16.68 19.00
CA VAL A 285 13.67 16.47 20.44
C VAL A 285 12.17 16.36 20.77
N GLU A 286 11.28 16.96 19.99
CA GLU A 286 9.82 16.86 20.20
C GLU A 286 9.30 15.44 19.97
N GLY A 287 9.72 14.79 18.87
CA GLY A 287 9.38 13.40 18.58
C GLY A 287 9.99 12.42 19.61
N ALA A 288 11.19 12.74 20.11
CA ALA A 288 11.81 11.99 21.19
C ALA A 288 11.06 12.16 22.53
N LEU A 289 10.63 13.38 22.88
CA LEU A 289 9.81 13.66 24.06
C LEU A 289 8.45 12.95 23.99
N ALA A 290 7.80 12.92 22.83
CA ALA A 290 6.54 12.19 22.64
C ALA A 290 6.71 10.68 22.88
N LEU A 291 7.79 10.09 22.37
CA LEU A 291 8.09 8.67 22.53
C LEU A 291 8.33 8.28 24.00
N ILE A 292 9.16 9.02 24.72
CA ILE A 292 9.42 8.77 26.15
C ILE A 292 8.18 9.10 27.02
N GLY A 293 7.38 10.08 26.61
CA GLY A 293 6.11 10.42 27.26
C GLY A 293 5.07 9.29 27.19
N VAL A 294 4.96 8.59 26.06
CA VAL A 294 4.07 7.42 25.95
C VAL A 294 4.53 6.26 26.82
N ILE A 295 5.83 5.92 26.81
CA ILE A 295 6.38 4.85 27.67
C ILE A 295 6.00 5.10 29.13
N LYS A 296 6.21 6.34 29.59
CA LYS A 296 5.87 6.75 30.96
C LYS A 296 4.39 6.59 31.30
N ASN A 297 3.51 6.85 30.33
CA ASN A 297 2.06 6.75 30.51
C ASN A 297 1.52 5.31 30.33
N SER A 298 2.33 4.37 29.83
CA SER A 298 1.96 3.00 29.51
C SER A 298 2.69 1.98 30.39
N PRO A 299 2.26 1.76 31.66
CA PRO A 299 2.93 0.88 32.63
C PRO A 299 2.93 -0.62 32.25
N LYS A 300 2.30 -1.00 31.12
CA LYS A 300 2.35 -2.34 30.52
C LYS A 300 3.39 -2.48 29.41
N THR A 301 4.05 -1.41 28.97
CA THR A 301 4.96 -1.46 27.84
C THR A 301 6.15 -2.39 28.11
N ALA A 302 6.50 -3.20 27.11
CA ALA A 302 7.64 -4.13 27.17
C ALA A 302 8.94 -3.50 26.66
N LEU A 303 8.97 -2.20 26.32
CA LEU A 303 10.12 -1.55 25.70
C LEU A 303 11.36 -1.56 26.61
N GLU A 304 12.41 -2.23 26.13
CA GLU A 304 13.73 -2.39 26.76
C GLU A 304 14.82 -1.58 26.03
N GLU A 305 14.76 -1.44 24.70
CA GLU A 305 15.74 -0.66 23.92
C GLU A 305 15.05 0.30 22.94
N ILE A 306 15.46 1.57 22.94
CA ILE A 306 15.06 2.55 21.93
C ILE A 306 16.28 3.20 21.29
N ASN A 307 16.38 3.13 19.96
CA ASN A 307 17.46 3.77 19.22
C ASN A 307 16.97 4.98 18.41
N ILE A 308 17.35 6.16 18.88
CA ILE A 308 17.18 7.47 18.23
C ILE A 308 18.54 8.19 18.15
N CYS A 309 19.63 7.46 17.88
CA CYS A 309 21.01 7.93 18.06
C CYS A 309 21.44 9.14 17.22
N ASN A 310 20.64 9.56 16.23
CA ASN A 310 20.85 10.79 15.46
C ASN A 310 20.15 12.04 16.05
N VAL A 311 19.24 11.87 17.01
CA VAL A 311 18.40 12.95 17.54
C VAL A 311 19.13 13.72 18.63
N LEU A 312 19.33 15.02 18.44
CA LEU A 312 19.82 15.91 19.49
C LEU A 312 18.70 16.20 20.48
N VAL A 313 19.03 16.13 21.77
CA VAL A 313 18.09 16.27 22.89
C VAL A 313 18.36 17.53 23.70
N ASN A 314 17.49 17.82 24.68
CA ASN A 314 17.61 18.94 25.62
C ASN A 314 17.48 18.44 27.07
N GLU A 315 17.72 19.33 28.05
CA GLU A 315 17.63 18.98 29.47
C GLU A 315 16.22 18.48 29.88
N ASN A 316 15.15 18.99 29.24
CA ASN A 316 13.78 18.53 29.49
C ASN A 316 13.59 17.04 29.10
N PHE A 317 14.20 16.61 27.98
CA PHE A 317 14.22 15.20 27.59
C PHE A 317 15.04 14.36 28.57
N MET A 318 16.19 14.85 29.02
CA MET A 318 17.02 14.16 30.02
C MET A 318 16.24 13.93 31.33
N GLN A 319 15.55 14.96 31.82
CA GLN A 319 14.71 14.89 33.03
C GLN A 319 13.52 13.95 32.84
N LEU A 320 12.84 13.99 31.70
CA LEU A 320 11.73 13.09 31.40
C LEU A 320 12.22 11.63 31.34
N LEU A 321 13.33 11.37 30.66
CA LEU A 321 13.94 10.05 30.56
C LEU A 321 14.39 9.52 31.94
N GLU A 322 15.03 10.35 32.77
CA GLU A 322 15.42 9.97 34.13
C GLU A 322 14.20 9.56 34.98
N LEU A 323 13.08 10.27 34.87
CA LEU A 323 11.83 9.89 35.53
C LEU A 323 11.23 8.60 34.95
N THR A 324 11.21 8.43 33.62
CA THR A 324 10.71 7.20 32.99
C THR A 324 11.57 5.99 33.35
N CYS A 325 12.88 6.12 33.46
CA CYS A 325 13.79 5.03 33.88
C CYS A 325 13.68 4.67 35.38
N GLN A 326 13.10 5.54 36.22
CA GLN A 326 12.75 5.17 37.61
C GLN A 326 11.53 4.23 37.65
N GLU A 327 10.58 4.44 36.73
CA GLU A 327 9.38 3.62 36.58
C GLU A 327 9.64 2.36 35.73
N HIS A 328 10.57 2.43 34.76
CA HIS A 328 10.99 1.35 33.86
C HIS A 328 12.53 1.13 33.88
N PRO A 329 13.11 0.47 34.92
CA PRO A 329 14.57 0.35 35.09
C PRO A 329 15.31 -0.53 34.05
N SER A 330 14.59 -1.16 33.13
CA SER A 330 15.14 -1.95 32.01
C SER A 330 15.30 -1.14 30.72
N LEU A 331 14.77 0.09 30.65
CA LEU A 331 14.75 0.91 29.43
C LEU A 331 16.12 1.56 29.15
N GLU A 332 16.80 1.15 28.08
CA GLU A 332 17.94 1.85 27.49
C GLU A 332 17.49 2.72 26.30
N VAL A 333 17.91 3.99 26.26
CA VAL A 333 17.61 4.91 25.15
C VAL A 333 18.90 5.52 24.60
N GLN A 334 19.19 5.26 23.32
CA GLN A 334 20.37 5.75 22.62
C GLN A 334 20.01 7.01 21.81
N TYR A 335 20.61 8.15 22.14
CA TYR A 335 20.33 9.47 21.53
C TYR A 335 21.63 10.23 21.16
N GLY A 336 21.51 11.25 20.30
CA GLY A 336 22.64 11.97 19.68
C GLY A 336 23.35 12.99 20.57
N GLY A 337 22.82 13.28 21.76
CA GLY A 337 23.42 14.13 22.78
C GLY A 337 22.74 15.50 22.97
N GLY A 338 23.05 16.16 24.08
CA GLY A 338 22.39 17.40 24.49
C GLY A 338 22.97 18.66 23.85
N GLY A 339 22.12 19.44 23.16
CA GLY A 339 22.32 20.87 22.87
C GLY A 339 23.38 21.28 21.83
N GLY A 340 22.97 21.39 20.55
CA GLY A 340 23.48 22.39 19.60
C GLY A 340 24.93 22.26 19.08
N PHE A 341 25.10 21.62 17.91
CA PHE A 341 26.27 21.65 16.99
C PHE A 341 27.69 21.34 17.52
N ILE A 342 27.90 21.21 18.82
CA ILE A 342 29.06 20.55 19.40
C ILE A 342 28.56 19.27 20.05
N ALA A 343 28.70 18.14 19.35
CA ALA A 343 28.51 16.85 19.98
C ALA A 343 29.48 16.78 21.17
N LYS A 344 28.94 16.74 22.41
CA LYS A 344 29.68 16.30 23.59
C LYS A 344 30.22 14.93 23.25
N LYS A 345 31.50 14.88 22.87
CA LYS A 345 32.20 13.66 22.46
C LYS A 345 31.91 12.63 23.56
N PRO A 346 31.28 11.48 23.25
CA PRO A 346 30.72 10.61 24.28
C PRO A 346 31.83 10.31 25.30
N PRO A 347 31.53 10.41 26.61
CA PRO A 347 32.55 10.26 27.65
C PRO A 347 33.31 8.98 27.35
N LYS A 348 34.63 9.11 27.10
CA LYS A 348 35.44 8.06 26.45
C LYS A 348 35.15 6.74 27.16
N ARG A 349 34.39 5.84 26.52
CA ARG A 349 33.98 4.55 27.10
C ARG A 349 35.24 3.91 27.66
N LEU A 350 35.34 3.88 28.98
CA LEU A 350 36.51 3.34 29.65
C LEU A 350 36.43 1.83 29.43
N ASP A 351 37.48 1.30 28.80
CA ASP A 351 37.65 -0.14 28.60
C ASP A 351 37.35 -0.85 29.93
N PRO A 352 36.45 -1.85 29.97
CA PRO A 352 36.14 -2.59 31.20
C PRO A 352 37.41 -3.10 31.90
N MET A 353 38.43 -3.49 31.13
CA MET A 353 39.74 -3.89 31.67
C MET A 353 40.49 -2.72 32.31
N LYS A 354 40.33 -1.48 31.84
CA LYS A 354 40.90 -0.29 32.50
C LYS A 354 40.16 0.04 33.79
N VAL A 355 38.83 -0.09 33.84
CA VAL A 355 38.07 0.14 35.09
C VAL A 355 38.46 -0.88 36.15
N ILE A 356 38.61 -2.15 35.76
CA ILE A 356 39.16 -3.21 36.63
C ILE A 356 40.61 -2.89 37.05
N GLN A 357 41.48 -2.50 36.12
CA GLN A 357 42.87 -2.11 36.41
C GLN A 357 42.95 -0.94 37.41
N ASP A 358 42.23 0.15 37.17
CA ASP A 358 42.22 1.34 38.03
C ASP A 358 41.69 0.99 39.45
N TYR A 359 40.67 0.12 39.56
CA TYR A 359 40.15 -0.38 40.84
C TYR A 359 41.16 -1.26 41.60
N LEU A 360 41.80 -2.20 40.90
CA LEU A 360 42.80 -3.11 41.46
C LEU A 360 44.05 -2.35 41.94
N ASP A 361 44.56 -1.43 41.12
CA ASP A 361 45.74 -0.62 41.43
C ASP A 361 45.46 0.33 42.61
N GLN A 362 44.27 0.93 42.70
CA GLN A 362 43.84 1.73 43.87
C GLN A 362 43.81 0.91 45.17
N ARG A 363 43.39 -0.37 45.10
CA ARG A 363 43.31 -1.27 46.27
C ARG A 363 44.58 -2.10 46.50
N LYS A 364 45.61 -1.93 45.66
CA LYS A 364 46.86 -2.74 45.63
C LYS A 364 46.61 -4.26 45.51
N LEU A 365 45.52 -4.64 44.87
CA LEU A 365 45.15 -6.03 44.61
C LEU A 365 45.71 -6.47 43.25
N ARG A 366 46.13 -7.73 43.11
CA ARG A 366 46.48 -8.27 41.78
C ARG A 366 45.22 -8.85 41.13
N LEU A 367 45.17 -8.87 39.80
CA LEU A 367 44.09 -9.51 39.04
C LEU A 367 43.87 -10.98 39.48
N TRP A 368 44.97 -11.68 39.80
CA TRP A 368 44.98 -13.04 40.35
C TRP A 368 44.40 -13.18 41.75
N ASP A 369 44.28 -12.11 42.54
CA ASP A 369 43.64 -12.13 43.87
C ASP A 369 42.14 -11.81 43.76
N PHE A 370 41.70 -11.14 42.69
CA PHE A 370 40.27 -10.96 42.39
C PHE A 370 39.62 -12.27 41.94
N PHE A 371 40.13 -12.91 40.88
CA PHE A 371 39.52 -14.15 40.36
C PHE A 371 39.50 -15.29 41.40
N ARG A 372 40.52 -15.41 42.27
CA ARG A 372 40.60 -16.44 43.33
C ARG A 372 39.50 -16.32 44.40
N ASN A 373 38.83 -15.17 44.53
CA ASN A 373 37.68 -15.03 45.42
C ASN A 373 36.37 -15.59 44.80
N ILE A 374 36.37 -15.88 43.48
CA ILE A 374 35.21 -16.32 42.71
C ILE A 374 35.41 -17.77 42.24
N ASP A 375 36.54 -18.04 41.59
CA ASP A 375 37.05 -19.38 41.26
C ASP A 375 37.68 -20.02 42.51
N LYS A 376 36.83 -20.54 43.38
CA LYS A 376 37.22 -21.23 44.62
C LYS A 376 37.91 -22.57 44.36
N ASP A 377 37.65 -23.14 43.18
CA ASP A 377 38.08 -24.48 42.80
C ASP A 377 39.40 -24.48 42.01
N GLY A 378 39.89 -23.28 41.62
CA GLY A 378 41.17 -23.08 40.94
C GLY A 378 41.20 -23.52 39.47
N THR A 379 40.03 -23.63 38.84
CA THR A 379 39.84 -24.18 37.48
C THR A 379 40.28 -23.26 36.35
N MET A 380 40.47 -21.97 36.66
CA MET A 380 40.64 -20.86 35.73
C MET A 380 39.43 -20.57 34.83
N GLN A 381 38.25 -21.03 35.23
CA GLN A 381 36.95 -20.71 34.63
C GLN A 381 35.95 -20.32 35.73
N VAL A 382 34.95 -19.51 35.41
CA VAL A 382 33.90 -19.08 36.36
C VAL A 382 32.52 -19.11 35.67
N PRO A 383 31.48 -19.73 36.27
CA PRO A 383 30.11 -19.64 35.73
C PRO A 383 29.66 -18.19 35.58
N VAL A 384 29.08 -17.83 34.43
CA VAL A 384 28.64 -16.45 34.14
C VAL A 384 27.67 -15.90 35.20
N SER A 385 26.89 -16.76 35.85
CA SER A 385 26.03 -16.42 36.99
C SER A 385 26.80 -15.96 38.24
N GLU A 386 27.87 -16.65 38.63
CA GLU A 386 28.73 -16.25 39.76
C GLU A 386 29.60 -15.05 39.41
N PHE A 387 30.05 -14.94 38.16
CA PHE A 387 30.76 -13.75 37.68
C PHE A 387 29.87 -12.48 37.77
N ARG A 388 28.60 -12.57 37.36
CA ARG A 388 27.61 -11.49 37.52
C ARG A 388 27.32 -11.17 38.99
N LYS A 389 27.28 -12.14 39.91
CA LYS A 389 27.13 -11.88 41.35
C LYS A 389 28.35 -11.16 41.94
N ALA A 390 29.56 -11.63 41.60
CA ALA A 390 30.81 -11.08 42.13
C ALA A 390 31.09 -9.65 41.67
N GLN A 391 30.55 -9.24 40.51
CA GLN A 391 30.65 -7.86 40.02
C GLN A 391 30.09 -6.81 41.00
N SER A 392 29.17 -7.17 41.92
CA SER A 392 28.75 -6.28 43.02
C SER A 392 29.90 -5.71 43.87
N SER A 393 31.11 -6.28 43.77
CA SER A 393 32.32 -5.80 44.45
C SER A 393 33.16 -4.77 43.65
N ILE A 394 32.88 -4.53 42.37
CA ILE A 394 33.65 -3.65 41.46
C ILE A 394 32.72 -2.61 40.80
N PRO A 395 33.10 -1.33 40.67
CA PRO A 395 32.32 -0.31 39.97
C PRO A 395 32.38 -0.48 38.44
N LEU A 396 31.75 -1.54 37.93
CA LEU A 396 31.48 -1.77 36.49
C LEU A 396 29.99 -1.57 36.23
N GLU A 397 29.64 -0.81 35.19
CA GLU A 397 28.26 -0.67 34.73
C GLU A 397 27.78 -1.92 34.00
N ARG A 398 26.46 -2.20 34.01
CA ARG A 398 25.88 -3.47 33.53
C ARG A 398 26.31 -3.85 32.10
N PHE A 399 26.38 -2.87 31.18
CA PHE A 399 26.84 -3.10 29.81
C PHE A 399 28.32 -3.50 29.72
N GLN A 400 29.18 -3.00 30.63
CA GLN A 400 30.60 -3.34 30.67
C GLN A 400 30.82 -4.79 31.11
N ILE A 401 29.92 -5.33 31.93
CA ILE A 401 29.93 -6.75 32.31
C ILE A 401 29.64 -7.61 31.09
N GLU A 402 28.59 -7.29 30.34
CA GLU A 402 28.17 -8.08 29.17
C GLU A 402 29.19 -7.94 28.02
N GLU A 403 29.80 -6.76 27.81
CA GLU A 403 30.93 -6.57 26.88
C GLU A 403 32.15 -7.43 27.28
N LEU A 404 32.38 -7.64 28.58
CA LEU A 404 33.47 -8.45 29.10
C LEU A 404 33.16 -9.95 29.04
N ILE A 405 31.92 -10.36 29.36
CA ILE A 405 31.42 -11.73 29.18
C ILE A 405 31.50 -12.12 27.71
N GLN A 406 31.02 -11.29 26.78
CA GLN A 406 31.08 -11.57 25.33
C GLN A 406 32.52 -11.69 24.78
N LYS A 407 33.53 -11.19 25.50
CA LYS A 407 34.96 -11.32 25.15
C LYS A 407 35.66 -12.52 25.80
N LEU A 408 35.17 -13.00 26.94
CA LEU A 408 35.79 -14.09 27.74
C LEU A 408 35.02 -15.42 27.66
N ASP A 409 33.74 -15.36 27.34
CA ASP A 409 32.86 -16.46 26.93
C ASP A 409 32.37 -16.20 25.49
N ARG A 410 33.33 -16.12 24.56
CA ARG A 410 33.07 -15.78 23.16
C ARG A 410 32.19 -16.83 22.46
N ASP A 411 32.32 -18.07 22.88
CA ASP A 411 31.69 -19.24 22.28
C ASP A 411 30.38 -19.64 23.00
N ARG A 412 29.94 -18.82 23.96
CA ARG A 412 28.67 -18.94 24.73
C ARG A 412 28.54 -20.25 25.52
N THR A 413 29.63 -20.75 26.09
CA THR A 413 29.66 -21.97 26.91
C THR A 413 29.08 -21.79 28.32
N GLY A 414 28.70 -20.55 28.71
CA GLY A 414 28.20 -20.22 30.05
C GLY A 414 29.31 -20.08 31.10
N MET A 415 30.58 -20.12 30.68
CA MET A 415 31.77 -20.10 31.52
C MET A 415 32.74 -19.01 31.05
N VAL A 416 33.11 -18.11 31.95
CA VAL A 416 34.09 -17.05 31.73
C VAL A 416 35.49 -17.65 31.86
N ASP A 417 36.20 -17.87 30.75
CA ASP A 417 37.59 -18.31 30.77
C ASP A 417 38.54 -17.12 30.89
N TYR A 418 39.36 -17.10 31.94
CA TYR A 418 40.24 -15.97 32.24
C TYR A 418 41.73 -16.25 31.99
N ARG A 419 42.08 -17.40 31.39
CA ARG A 419 43.46 -17.84 31.15
C ARG A 419 44.23 -16.93 30.16
N GLY A 420 43.56 -16.41 29.14
CA GLY A 420 44.18 -15.64 28.05
C GLY A 420 44.53 -14.17 28.33
N LEU A 421 44.13 -13.62 29.49
CA LEU A 421 44.13 -12.16 29.76
C LEU A 421 45.51 -11.46 29.66
N ALA A 422 46.62 -12.20 29.73
CA ALA A 422 47.96 -11.64 29.63
C ALA A 422 48.30 -11.09 28.22
N ASP A 423 47.82 -11.73 27.15
CA ASP A 423 48.18 -11.37 25.77
C ASP A 423 47.18 -10.40 25.12
N THR A 424 45.90 -10.43 25.50
CA THR A 424 44.88 -9.46 25.08
C THR A 424 45.36 -8.02 25.33
N ARG A 425 46.03 -7.78 26.47
CA ARG A 425 46.63 -6.48 26.85
C ARG A 425 47.64 -5.95 25.82
N LYS A 426 48.45 -6.82 25.19
CA LYS A 426 49.44 -6.41 24.18
C LYS A 426 48.77 -6.01 22.87
N GLN A 427 47.71 -6.72 22.48
CA GLN A 427 47.00 -6.47 21.22
C GLN A 427 46.16 -5.19 21.28
N MET A 428 45.36 -4.99 22.35
CA MET A 428 44.52 -3.80 22.51
C MET A 428 45.34 -2.49 22.49
N MET A 429 46.55 -2.50 23.08
CA MET A 429 47.50 -1.36 23.04
C MET A 429 48.02 -1.03 21.63
N ARG A 430 48.10 -2.01 20.72
CA ARG A 430 48.47 -1.79 19.31
C ARG A 430 47.31 -1.16 18.54
N ASP A 431 46.11 -1.68 18.69
CA ASP A 431 44.93 -1.19 17.97
C ASP A 431 44.48 0.19 18.46
N HIS A 432 44.63 0.52 19.75
CA HIS A 432 44.42 1.88 20.25
C HIS A 432 45.36 2.90 19.58
N ARG A 433 46.66 2.58 19.44
CA ARG A 433 47.63 3.41 18.68
C ARG A 433 47.26 3.52 17.20
N ARG A 434 46.68 2.47 16.60
CA ARG A 434 46.24 2.44 15.21
C ARG A 434 44.98 3.30 14.97
N GLN A 435 44.07 3.35 15.95
CA GLN A 435 42.90 4.24 15.93
C GLN A 435 43.29 5.72 16.08
N LEU A 436 44.16 6.06 17.04
CA LEU A 436 44.62 7.45 17.27
C LEU A 436 45.15 8.10 15.98
N ARG A 437 46.07 7.41 15.27
CA ARG A 437 46.62 7.89 13.99
C ARG A 437 45.56 8.09 12.89
N LYS A 438 44.50 7.27 12.86
CA LYS A 438 43.36 7.46 11.94
C LYS A 438 42.55 8.71 12.28
N VAL A 439 42.37 9.03 13.55
CA VAL A 439 41.65 10.24 14.01
C VAL A 439 42.46 11.50 13.69
N GLU A 440 43.76 11.53 14.01
CA GLU A 440 44.65 12.66 13.70
C GLU A 440 44.68 12.97 12.20
N SER A 441 44.75 11.93 11.35
CA SER A 441 44.70 12.09 9.90
C SER A 441 43.36 12.62 9.38
N ARG A 442 42.23 12.31 10.05
CA ARG A 442 40.91 12.85 9.68
C ARG A 442 40.80 14.32 10.06
N GLN A 443 41.13 14.67 11.30
CA GLN A 443 41.11 16.06 11.79
C GLN A 443 42.01 16.99 10.97
N LYS A 444 43.18 16.51 10.52
CA LYS A 444 44.08 17.31 9.66
C LYS A 444 43.49 17.57 8.26
N LYS A 445 42.73 16.62 7.70
CA LYS A 445 41.99 16.80 6.43
C LYS A 445 40.78 17.72 6.59
N GLU A 446 40.04 17.59 7.69
CA GLU A 446 38.91 18.46 8.01
C GLU A 446 39.35 19.91 8.20
N LYS A 447 40.41 20.17 8.98
CA LYS A 447 40.96 21.52 9.15
C LYS A 447 41.34 22.17 7.80
N GLN A 448 42.01 21.44 6.90
CA GLN A 448 42.32 21.95 5.56
C GLN A 448 41.06 22.19 4.70
N LYS A 449 39.99 21.42 4.89
CA LYS A 449 38.70 21.66 4.21
C LYS A 449 38.04 22.93 4.74
N SER A 450 38.01 23.12 6.05
CA SER A 450 37.47 24.33 6.71
C SER A 450 38.25 25.59 6.32
N GLU A 451 39.59 25.54 6.31
CA GLU A 451 40.45 26.67 5.91
C GLU A 451 40.21 27.08 4.44
N ARG A 452 39.98 26.11 3.54
CA ARG A 452 39.59 26.39 2.15
C ARG A 452 38.22 27.06 2.07
N ILE A 453 37.21 26.52 2.76
CA ILE A 453 35.84 27.07 2.76
C ILE A 453 35.83 28.50 3.30
N LEU A 454 36.55 28.77 4.41
CA LEU A 454 36.64 30.09 5.01
C LEU A 454 37.25 31.11 4.02
N LYS A 455 38.30 30.72 3.30
CA LYS A 455 38.98 31.58 2.32
C LYS A 455 38.11 31.89 1.09
N THR A 456 37.35 30.90 0.61
CA THR A 456 36.36 31.10 -0.47
C THR A 456 35.23 32.03 -0.02
N PHE A 457 34.71 31.83 1.21
CA PHE A 457 33.66 32.69 1.77
C PHE A 457 34.14 34.14 1.94
N GLN A 458 35.34 34.34 2.45
CA GLN A 458 35.91 35.68 2.67
C GLN A 458 36.11 36.44 1.34
N SER A 459 36.61 35.77 0.30
CA SER A 459 36.71 36.35 -1.05
C SER A 459 35.34 36.67 -1.67
N ALA A 460 34.30 35.90 -1.35
CA ALA A 460 32.92 36.18 -1.80
C ALA A 460 32.31 37.39 -1.09
N VAL A 461 32.60 37.60 0.21
CA VAL A 461 32.17 38.79 0.96
C VAL A 461 32.89 40.05 0.46
N GLU A 462 34.18 39.96 0.14
CA GLU A 462 34.96 41.05 -0.47
C GLU A 462 34.47 41.42 -1.88
N ALA A 463 33.88 40.46 -2.62
CA ALA A 463 33.32 40.70 -3.96
C ALA A 463 31.91 41.34 -3.96
N VAL A 464 31.18 41.28 -2.84
CA VAL A 464 29.78 41.73 -2.72
C VAL A 464 29.63 43.03 -1.91
N THR A 465 30.73 43.55 -1.32
CA THR A 465 30.71 44.77 -0.51
C THR A 465 31.10 46.04 -1.33
N PRO A 466 30.19 47.00 -1.56
CA PRO A 466 30.51 48.23 -2.28
C PRO A 466 31.47 49.14 -1.47
N ARG A 467 32.36 49.86 -2.17
CA ARG A 467 33.20 50.91 -1.57
C ARG A 467 32.53 52.28 -1.67
N SER A 468 32.79 53.13 -0.66
CA SER A 468 32.37 54.55 -0.50
C SER A 468 31.09 54.74 0.31
N SER A 469 30.98 55.73 1.22
CA SER A 469 32.01 56.65 1.77
C SER A 469 31.49 57.43 2.99
N MET A 470 32.42 57.86 3.86
CA MET A 470 32.31 58.95 4.87
C MET A 470 31.25 58.84 5.98
N VAL A 471 31.74 58.86 7.23
CA VAL A 471 31.12 59.56 8.36
C VAL A 471 32.19 60.49 8.96
N MET A 472 31.80 61.68 9.44
CA MET A 472 32.70 62.74 9.87
C MET A 472 33.12 62.64 11.36
N SER A 473 34.43 62.87 11.57
CA SER A 473 35.09 63.46 12.75
C SER A 473 34.91 62.86 14.17
N PRO A 474 36.01 62.59 14.90
CA PRO A 474 35.99 62.17 16.31
C PRO A 474 36.15 63.35 17.30
N GLY A 475 35.86 63.09 18.57
CA GLY A 475 36.32 63.88 19.71
C GLY A 475 36.97 62.98 20.76
N GLY A 476 38.28 63.13 20.99
CA GLY A 476 39.06 62.30 21.92
C GLY A 476 40.54 62.69 21.91
N ALA A 477 41.08 63.00 23.08
CA ALA A 477 42.35 63.70 23.30
C ALA A 477 43.63 63.08 22.69
N LYS A 478 44.66 63.92 22.57
CA LYS A 478 46.05 63.57 22.21
C LYS A 478 46.71 62.71 23.30
N GLU A 479 47.74 61.96 22.93
CA GLU A 479 49.09 62.14 23.51
C GLU A 479 50.18 61.65 22.53
N ASP A 480 51.40 62.19 22.66
CA ASP A 480 52.50 62.04 21.69
C ASP A 480 53.59 61.06 22.16
N SER A 481 54.28 60.36 21.24
CA SER A 481 55.77 60.35 21.14
C SER A 481 56.40 59.29 20.19
N SER A 482 57.41 59.75 19.42
CA SER A 482 58.62 59.06 18.90
C SER A 482 58.62 57.58 18.40
N GLY A 483 59.11 57.39 17.15
CA GLY A 483 59.77 56.15 16.68
C GLY A 483 61.28 56.12 17.04
N PRO A 484 62.24 55.64 16.18
CA PRO A 484 62.12 55.26 14.76
C PRO A 484 63.02 54.08 14.25
N ARG A 485 63.10 53.91 12.91
CA ARG A 485 64.07 53.11 12.08
C ARG A 485 63.80 51.59 11.96
N HIS A 486 63.68 50.96 10.78
CA HIS A 486 64.38 50.98 9.45
C HIS A 486 65.58 50.01 9.35
N PHE A 487 65.51 49.03 8.43
CA PHE A 487 66.26 49.02 7.15
C PHE A 487 65.70 47.94 6.19
N SER A 488 66.32 47.75 5.01
CA SER A 488 65.72 47.06 3.84
C SER A 488 66.73 46.27 2.97
N ALA A 489 66.18 45.53 1.99
CA ALA A 489 66.82 44.97 0.77
C ALA A 489 67.48 43.56 0.80
N THR A 490 67.70 43.06 -0.41
CA THR A 490 68.11 41.70 -0.88
C THR A 490 69.62 41.73 -1.33
N PRO A 491 70.24 40.91 -2.24
CA PRO A 491 69.78 39.80 -3.12
C PRO A 491 70.80 38.63 -3.46
N LEU A 492 70.48 37.79 -4.48
CA LEU A 492 71.35 36.90 -5.35
C LEU A 492 72.12 35.71 -4.65
N SER A 493 72.07 34.42 -5.05
CA SER A 493 72.38 33.65 -6.31
C SER A 493 73.89 33.32 -6.52
N SER A 494 74.40 32.18 -7.05
CA SER A 494 73.98 31.34 -8.19
C SER A 494 74.73 29.97 -8.38
N TRP A 495 74.03 28.95 -8.93
CA TRP A 495 74.43 27.99 -10.03
C TRP A 495 75.30 26.71 -9.85
N HIS A 496 75.09 25.77 -10.82
CA HIS A 496 75.77 24.50 -11.20
C HIS A 496 75.44 23.20 -10.41
N HIS A 497 75.25 22.01 -11.03
CA HIS A 497 74.85 21.57 -12.39
C HIS A 497 74.55 20.03 -12.42
N ILE A 498 73.96 19.46 -13.50
CA ILE A 498 73.99 18.01 -13.90
C ILE A 498 73.18 17.01 -13.01
N THR A 499 72.36 16.03 -13.47
CA THR A 499 71.83 15.61 -14.80
C THR A 499 70.55 14.76 -14.65
N MET A 500 69.68 14.72 -15.69
CA MET A 500 68.74 13.65 -16.14
C MET A 500 67.90 12.87 -15.08
N SER A 501 66.61 12.60 -15.24
CA SER A 501 65.53 12.96 -16.19
C SER A 501 64.20 12.46 -15.54
N ASN A 502 62.97 12.42 -16.09
CA ASN A 502 62.32 12.76 -17.36
C ASN A 502 60.80 12.94 -17.02
N SER A 503 59.87 13.47 -17.83
CA SER A 503 59.86 14.06 -19.17
C SER A 503 58.77 15.17 -19.21
N GLY A 504 58.17 15.51 -20.36
CA GLY A 504 56.97 16.36 -20.38
C GLY A 504 56.49 16.80 -21.78
N ARG A 505 55.31 17.46 -21.81
CA ARG A 505 54.66 18.26 -22.88
C ARG A 505 53.24 18.64 -22.38
N SER A 506 52.60 19.78 -22.70
CA SER A 506 53.06 21.08 -23.23
C SER A 506 51.97 22.16 -23.10
N SER A 507 52.37 23.37 -22.69
CA SER A 507 51.99 24.75 -23.11
C SER A 507 50.95 24.93 -24.25
N VAL A 508 50.18 26.02 -24.41
CA VAL A 508 50.43 27.51 -24.43
C VAL A 508 49.05 28.20 -24.15
N THR A 509 48.78 29.29 -23.42
CA THR A 509 49.34 30.64 -23.12
C THR A 509 49.12 31.80 -24.12
N ASN A 510 47.93 32.44 -24.02
CA ASN A 510 47.74 33.87 -23.61
C ASN A 510 47.81 35.06 -24.63
N MET A 511 47.06 36.13 -24.27
CA MET A 511 47.19 37.58 -24.58
C MET A 511 46.55 38.28 -25.82
N ASN A 512 45.75 39.31 -25.50
CA ASN A 512 45.56 40.65 -26.16
C ASN A 512 44.86 40.72 -27.56
N SER A 513 44.28 41.84 -28.03
CA SER A 513 44.22 43.26 -27.58
C SER A 513 42.93 44.03 -28.02
N GLU A 514 42.50 44.99 -27.18
CA GLU A 514 42.04 46.36 -27.49
C GLU A 514 40.83 46.76 -28.42
N HIS A 515 40.08 47.73 -27.88
CA HIS A 515 39.40 48.91 -28.50
C HIS A 515 38.37 48.85 -29.64
N VAL A 516 37.08 48.92 -29.24
CA VAL A 516 36.12 50.04 -29.46
C VAL A 516 36.04 50.72 -30.84
N HIS A 517 34.84 50.69 -31.45
CA HIS A 517 34.21 51.89 -32.05
C HIS A 517 32.67 51.77 -32.11
N LEU A 518 31.96 52.89 -31.90
CA LEU A 518 30.52 53.12 -32.11
C LEU A 518 30.35 54.36 -33.00
N PRO A 519 29.34 54.39 -33.91
CA PRO A 519 28.07 55.13 -33.68
C PRO A 519 26.82 54.25 -34.00
N MET A 520 25.71 54.26 -33.25
CA MET A 520 24.67 55.29 -32.98
C MET A 520 23.51 55.37 -34.01
N ILE A 521 22.28 55.20 -33.50
CA ILE A 521 20.95 55.50 -34.11
C ILE A 521 20.54 54.58 -35.29
N GLY A 522 19.32 54.03 -35.38
CA GLY A 522 18.15 54.04 -34.48
C GLY A 522 16.87 53.59 -35.22
N GLY A 523 15.79 53.24 -34.52
CA GLY A 523 14.50 52.82 -35.13
C GLY A 523 13.94 51.51 -34.54
N ALA A 524 12.67 51.20 -34.81
CA ALA A 524 11.94 50.13 -34.11
C ALA A 524 10.91 49.37 -34.98
N ALA A 525 10.44 48.24 -34.41
CA ALA A 525 9.20 47.50 -34.70
C ALA A 525 9.13 46.50 -35.88
N SER A 526 9.02 45.22 -35.49
CA SER A 526 8.02 44.22 -35.94
C SER A 526 8.23 43.34 -37.20
N SER A 527 7.65 42.14 -37.09
CA SER A 527 7.17 41.21 -38.14
C SER A 527 8.12 40.17 -38.80
N HIS A 528 7.78 38.90 -38.55
CA HIS A 528 7.63 37.75 -39.46
C HIS A 528 8.72 37.25 -40.46
N ARG A 529 8.98 35.93 -40.31
CA ARG A 529 8.91 34.84 -41.33
C ARG A 529 10.18 34.34 -42.08
N THR A 530 10.53 33.07 -41.76
CA THR A 530 10.97 31.97 -42.69
C THR A 530 12.32 32.11 -43.42
N PRO A 531 12.89 31.06 -44.08
CA PRO A 531 12.43 29.67 -44.35
C PRO A 531 13.38 28.58 -43.75
N SER A 532 13.37 27.26 -44.05
CA SER A 532 12.62 26.38 -44.99
C SER A 532 12.64 24.89 -44.49
N SER A 533 11.77 24.02 -45.03
CA SER A 533 11.87 22.54 -44.95
C SER A 533 12.84 21.98 -46.03
N PRO A 534 13.07 20.65 -46.23
CA PRO A 534 12.07 19.61 -46.55
C PRO A 534 12.25 18.28 -45.78
N ASP A 535 11.47 17.20 -45.99
CA ASP A 535 10.03 16.99 -46.23
C ASP A 535 9.74 15.50 -45.94
N ILE A 536 8.54 15.13 -45.46
CA ILE A 536 8.06 13.74 -45.50
C ILE A 536 6.66 13.71 -46.15
N ARG A 537 6.55 12.96 -47.25
CA ARG A 537 5.29 12.63 -47.93
C ARG A 537 4.62 11.48 -47.18
N SER A 538 3.44 11.63 -46.59
CA SER A 538 2.11 11.86 -47.18
C SER A 538 1.49 10.61 -47.81
N TYR A 539 0.57 9.98 -47.07
CA TYR A 539 -0.51 9.18 -47.66
C TYR A 539 -1.77 10.06 -47.77
N SER A 540 -2.44 10.00 -48.91
CA SER A 540 -3.69 10.73 -49.17
C SER A 540 -4.84 9.78 -49.50
N GLN A 541 -6.04 10.21 -49.10
CA GLN A 541 -7.36 9.66 -49.44
C GLN A 541 -7.70 9.96 -50.95
N PRO A 542 -8.95 9.88 -51.49
CA PRO A 542 -10.27 9.59 -50.89
C PRO A 542 -11.28 8.82 -51.81
N ASN A 543 -12.59 8.95 -51.51
CA ASN A 543 -13.76 8.92 -52.42
C ASN A 543 -14.34 7.55 -52.89
N LEU A 544 -15.65 7.37 -53.21
CA LEU A 544 -16.89 8.19 -53.06
C LEU A 544 -18.17 7.34 -53.29
N ALA A 545 -19.37 7.94 -53.09
CA ALA A 545 -20.67 7.65 -53.76
C ALA A 545 -21.44 6.32 -53.45
N GLU A 546 -22.77 6.19 -53.64
CA GLU A 546 -23.92 7.11 -53.44
C GLU A 546 -25.28 6.30 -53.41
N ASP A 547 -26.44 6.98 -53.34
CA ASP A 547 -27.77 6.48 -52.87
C ASP A 547 -28.62 5.49 -53.73
N GLY A 548 -29.36 4.61 -53.03
CA GLY A 548 -30.80 4.28 -53.28
C GLY A 548 -31.17 2.99 -54.07
N PRO A 549 -32.48 2.57 -54.15
CA PRO A 549 -33.68 3.13 -53.50
C PRO A 549 -34.79 2.14 -52.96
N ARG A 550 -35.41 2.48 -51.80
CA ARG A 550 -36.88 2.51 -51.45
C ARG A 550 -37.86 1.29 -51.52
N LEU A 551 -38.85 1.35 -50.57
CA LEU A 551 -40.29 0.87 -50.59
C LEU A 551 -40.58 -0.65 -50.36
N SER A 552 -41.73 -1.12 -49.78
CA SER A 552 -42.95 -0.48 -49.22
C SER A 552 -43.89 -1.38 -48.33
N LEU A 553 -44.72 -0.74 -47.47
CA LEU A 553 -46.11 -1.08 -47.03
C LEU A 553 -46.48 -2.30 -46.10
N ALA A 554 -46.60 -2.00 -44.79
CA ALA A 554 -47.74 -2.16 -43.86
C ALA A 554 -48.87 -3.27 -43.92
N LYS A 555 -49.12 -3.86 -42.71
CA LYS A 555 -50.44 -4.22 -42.05
C LYS A 555 -51.26 -5.46 -42.53
N PRO A 556 -52.22 -6.00 -41.73
CA PRO A 556 -52.44 -5.98 -40.25
C PRO A 556 -52.95 -7.32 -39.60
N ALA A 557 -53.20 -7.31 -38.26
CA ALA A 557 -54.17 -8.15 -37.49
C ALA A 557 -53.84 -9.66 -37.29
N SER A 558 -54.28 -10.37 -36.22
CA SER A 558 -54.90 -10.10 -34.89
C SER A 558 -54.83 -11.41 -34.02
N VAL A 559 -55.42 -11.67 -32.84
CA VAL A 559 -56.48 -11.03 -31.99
C VAL A 559 -56.29 -11.31 -30.47
N GLN A 560 -57.37 -11.54 -29.69
CA GLN A 560 -57.52 -11.70 -28.23
C GLN A 560 -57.66 -13.18 -27.77
N GLY A 561 -57.68 -13.57 -26.48
CA GLY A 561 -57.43 -12.85 -25.20
C GLY A 561 -58.33 -13.32 -24.01
N SER A 562 -58.05 -12.86 -22.78
CA SER A 562 -58.95 -12.75 -21.56
C SER A 562 -59.63 -14.02 -20.96
N CYS A 563 -59.95 -14.16 -19.66
CA CYS A 563 -59.80 -13.38 -18.40
C CYS A 563 -59.84 -14.37 -17.17
N LEU A 564 -59.23 -14.10 -16.00
CA LEU A 564 -59.80 -13.58 -14.72
C LEU A 564 -61.12 -14.26 -14.22
N THR A 565 -61.40 -14.53 -12.93
CA THR A 565 -61.20 -13.73 -11.68
C THR A 565 -61.32 -14.48 -10.31
N PHE A 566 -60.78 -13.86 -9.24
CA PHE A 566 -61.27 -13.78 -7.82
C PHE A 566 -61.04 -14.88 -6.74
N SER A 567 -61.26 -14.45 -5.47
CA SER A 567 -60.80 -14.98 -4.14
C SER A 567 -62.01 -15.08 -3.16
N PRO A 568 -62.00 -14.94 -1.79
CA PRO A 568 -60.94 -14.74 -0.75
C PRO A 568 -61.10 -15.50 0.61
N GLY A 569 -60.14 -15.27 1.54
CA GLY A 569 -60.35 -15.18 3.02
C GLY A 569 -60.15 -16.44 3.89
N ASP A 570 -59.84 -16.35 5.20
CA ASP A 570 -59.26 -15.22 5.99
C ASP A 570 -58.78 -15.70 7.41
N LEU A 571 -58.21 -14.78 8.22
CA LEU A 571 -57.84 -14.85 9.65
C LEU A 571 -56.48 -15.45 10.09
N SER A 572 -55.92 -14.83 11.14
CA SER A 572 -54.66 -15.14 11.88
C SER A 572 -54.88 -14.78 13.38
N PRO A 573 -53.96 -14.91 14.38
CA PRO A 573 -52.59 -14.31 14.39
C PRO A 573 -51.47 -15.00 15.24
N VAL A 574 -50.24 -14.45 15.20
CA VAL A 574 -49.18 -14.38 16.27
C VAL A 574 -48.70 -15.70 16.94
N ALA A 575 -47.40 -16.06 16.97
CA ALA A 575 -46.16 -15.50 16.40
C ALA A 575 -45.02 -16.56 16.38
N ASN A 576 -43.77 -16.13 16.10
CA ASN A 576 -42.50 -16.88 16.11
C ASN A 576 -42.25 -17.88 14.96
N HIS A 577 -42.18 -17.35 13.73
CA HIS A 577 -41.29 -17.87 12.68
C HIS A 577 -40.85 -16.74 11.73
N LEU A 578 -39.54 -16.67 11.42
CA LEU A 578 -39.07 -16.02 10.20
C LEU A 578 -37.88 -16.79 9.59
N THR A 579 -38.08 -18.09 9.38
CA THR A 579 -37.17 -18.97 8.63
C THR A 579 -37.45 -18.93 7.12
N ARG A 580 -36.57 -19.58 6.35
CA ARG A 580 -36.79 -20.12 4.99
C ARG A 580 -37.07 -19.18 3.80
N LYS A 581 -37.68 -18.00 3.98
CA LYS A 581 -38.20 -17.22 2.82
C LYS A 581 -37.14 -16.47 1.98
N THR A 582 -35.92 -16.30 2.48
CA THR A 582 -34.79 -15.71 1.73
C THR A 582 -34.14 -16.74 0.80
N TYR A 583 -33.77 -17.91 1.32
CA TYR A 583 -33.09 -18.97 0.57
C TYR A 583 -33.91 -19.52 -0.61
N LEU A 584 -35.21 -19.79 -0.39
CA LEU A 584 -36.10 -20.28 -1.45
C LEU A 584 -36.32 -19.27 -2.61
N ARG A 585 -36.02 -17.98 -2.42
CA ARG A 585 -36.06 -16.99 -3.50
C ARG A 585 -34.80 -16.98 -4.37
N MET A 586 -33.61 -17.27 -3.82
CA MET A 586 -32.39 -17.46 -4.62
C MET A 586 -32.48 -18.72 -5.51
N ILE A 587 -33.00 -19.82 -4.97
CA ILE A 587 -33.12 -21.09 -5.70
C ILE A 587 -34.12 -20.96 -6.85
N ALA A 588 -35.24 -20.25 -6.64
CA ALA A 588 -36.24 -20.03 -7.70
C ALA A 588 -35.73 -19.19 -8.87
N THR A 589 -34.82 -18.23 -8.66
CA THR A 589 -34.24 -17.42 -9.75
C THR A 589 -33.18 -18.17 -10.56
N LEU A 590 -32.43 -19.09 -9.94
CA LEU A 590 -31.45 -19.93 -10.65
C LEU A 590 -32.12 -20.92 -11.62
N PHE A 591 -33.30 -21.44 -11.28
CA PHE A 591 -34.01 -22.41 -12.13
C PHE A 591 -34.68 -21.82 -13.38
N TRP A 592 -34.80 -20.49 -13.52
CA TRP A 592 -35.54 -19.89 -14.64
C TRP A 592 -34.69 -19.63 -15.89
N PHE A 593 -33.35 -19.64 -15.78
CA PHE A 593 -32.44 -19.40 -16.91
C PHE A 593 -32.12 -20.64 -17.76
N ILE A 594 -32.43 -21.86 -17.28
CA ILE A 594 -32.01 -23.11 -17.93
C ILE A 594 -32.93 -23.54 -19.09
N PHE A 595 -34.12 -22.95 -19.24
CA PHE A 595 -35.15 -23.43 -20.18
C PHE A 595 -35.31 -22.65 -21.50
N LEU A 596 -34.45 -21.66 -21.81
CA LEU A 596 -34.46 -20.96 -23.10
C LEU A 596 -33.04 -20.72 -23.68
N SER A 597 -32.44 -21.74 -24.30
CA SER A 597 -31.84 -21.65 -25.65
C SER A 597 -31.11 -22.91 -26.13
N SER A 598 -31.88 -23.88 -26.60
CA SER A 598 -31.47 -24.81 -27.67
C SER A 598 -32.64 -24.90 -28.64
N THR A 599 -32.51 -24.72 -29.95
CA THR A 599 -31.50 -25.32 -30.83
C THR A 599 -31.14 -24.51 -32.10
N ILE A 600 -29.86 -24.58 -32.48
CA ILE A 600 -29.31 -24.83 -33.83
C ILE A 600 -29.80 -23.99 -35.04
N ALA A 601 -28.85 -23.28 -35.66
CA ALA A 601 -28.73 -23.17 -37.13
C ALA A 601 -27.26 -22.92 -37.53
N PHE A 602 -26.80 -23.49 -38.66
CA PHE A 602 -25.45 -23.32 -39.20
C PHE A 602 -25.39 -22.15 -40.21
N GLY A 603 -24.20 -21.56 -40.37
CA GLY A 603 -23.81 -20.69 -41.48
C GLY A 603 -22.28 -20.71 -41.64
N PRO A 604 -21.72 -20.74 -42.87
CA PRO A 604 -20.29 -20.99 -43.07
C PRO A 604 -19.42 -19.75 -42.85
N VAL A 605 -18.14 -20.00 -42.55
CA VAL A 605 -17.04 -19.07 -42.80
C VAL A 605 -16.17 -19.73 -43.87
N ASP A 606 -16.19 -19.19 -45.08
CA ASP A 606 -15.47 -19.77 -46.22
C ASP A 606 -13.94 -19.62 -46.08
N LEU A 607 -13.23 -20.64 -46.57
CA LEU A 607 -11.78 -20.57 -46.77
C LEU A 607 -11.45 -19.50 -47.81
N TRP A 608 -10.43 -18.70 -47.53
CA TRP A 608 -9.66 -18.03 -48.57
C TRP A 608 -8.28 -18.65 -48.65
N THR A 609 -7.96 -19.20 -49.82
CA THR A 609 -6.62 -19.67 -50.15
C THR A 609 -5.86 -18.56 -50.83
N GLU A 610 -4.70 -18.19 -50.29
CA GLU A 610 -3.65 -17.60 -51.12
C GLU A 610 -2.86 -18.70 -51.81
N ARG A 611 -2.59 -18.52 -53.11
CA ARG A 611 -1.48 -19.18 -53.80
C ARG A 611 -1.00 -18.25 -54.90
N ASN A 612 0.31 -18.05 -54.97
CA ASN A 612 1.00 -17.59 -56.17
C ASN A 612 2.42 -18.14 -56.19
N GLU A 613 2.64 -19.23 -56.92
CA GLU A 613 3.94 -19.54 -57.53
C GLU A 613 3.74 -20.46 -58.74
N THR A 614 4.77 -20.61 -59.57
CA THR A 614 4.59 -20.67 -61.04
C THR A 614 5.00 -21.97 -61.73
N LEU A 615 4.20 -22.33 -62.76
CA LEU A 615 4.49 -23.20 -63.93
C LEU A 615 5.05 -24.62 -63.71
N GLY A 616 4.25 -25.61 -64.10
CA GLY A 616 4.68 -26.97 -64.44
C GLY A 616 3.52 -27.78 -65.05
N PRO A 617 3.68 -28.50 -66.17
CA PRO A 617 2.56 -29.17 -66.83
C PRO A 617 2.33 -30.61 -66.33
N SER A 618 1.05 -30.91 -66.05
CA SER A 618 0.45 -32.27 -66.05
C SER A 618 1.16 -33.38 -65.27
N GLU A 619 0.97 -33.42 -63.95
CA GLU A 619 0.77 -34.69 -63.22
C GLU A 619 -0.16 -34.48 -62.02
N GLN A 620 -0.75 -35.56 -61.49
CA GLN A 620 -1.97 -35.49 -60.68
C GLN A 620 -1.67 -35.28 -59.18
N CYS A 621 -1.78 -34.04 -58.70
CA CYS A 621 -1.54 -33.69 -57.29
C CYS A 621 -2.57 -34.33 -56.34
N SER A 622 -2.10 -35.13 -55.37
CA SER A 622 -2.79 -35.28 -54.08
C SER A 622 -2.54 -34.03 -53.22
N CYS A 623 -3.47 -33.74 -52.29
CA CYS A 623 -3.35 -32.66 -51.31
C CYS A 623 -3.88 -33.15 -49.95
N ASP A 624 -3.10 -33.94 -49.23
CA ASP A 624 -3.39 -34.32 -47.85
C ASP A 624 -3.06 -33.16 -46.90
N SER A 625 -4.08 -32.41 -46.48
CA SER A 625 -3.92 -31.26 -45.59
C SER A 625 -3.92 -31.68 -44.11
N PHE A 626 -2.74 -31.87 -43.52
CA PHE A 626 -2.60 -32.01 -42.07
C PHE A 626 -2.88 -30.68 -41.36
N LEU A 627 -3.86 -30.67 -40.46
CA LEU A 627 -4.04 -29.61 -39.46
C LEU A 627 -3.17 -29.94 -38.23
N PRO A 628 -2.37 -29.00 -37.69
CA PRO A 628 -1.66 -29.21 -36.43
C PRO A 628 -2.64 -29.24 -35.25
N ASP A 629 -2.53 -30.25 -34.38
CA ASP A 629 -3.39 -30.43 -33.20
C ASP A 629 -3.29 -29.25 -32.20
N SER A 630 -4.19 -28.28 -32.38
CA SER A 630 -4.23 -27.04 -31.59
C SER A 630 -5.65 -26.50 -31.36
N THR A 631 -6.68 -27.30 -31.65
CA THR A 631 -8.06 -27.01 -31.23
C THR A 631 -8.30 -27.46 -29.79
N PHE A 632 -8.56 -26.49 -28.90
CA PHE A 632 -8.88 -26.68 -27.49
C PHE A 632 -9.90 -27.82 -27.25
N PRO A 633 -9.67 -28.76 -26.30
CA PRO A 633 -10.43 -30.00 -26.17
C PRO A 633 -11.79 -29.81 -25.49
N MET A 634 -12.73 -29.21 -26.21
CA MET A 634 -14.10 -28.90 -25.74
C MET A 634 -14.87 -30.08 -25.12
N LYS A 635 -14.54 -31.33 -25.49
CA LYS A 635 -15.16 -32.54 -24.89
C LYS A 635 -14.83 -32.70 -23.41
N GLU A 636 -13.60 -32.37 -23.01
CA GLU A 636 -13.14 -32.48 -21.62
C GLU A 636 -13.77 -31.38 -20.76
N LEU A 637 -13.88 -30.16 -21.29
CA LEU A 637 -14.60 -29.06 -20.64
C LEU A 637 -16.08 -29.40 -20.40
N VAL A 638 -16.77 -29.96 -21.39
CA VAL A 638 -18.19 -30.37 -21.25
C VAL A 638 -18.36 -31.51 -20.24
N LEU A 639 -17.44 -32.47 -20.20
CA LEU A 639 -17.44 -33.55 -19.19
C LEU A 639 -17.20 -33.01 -17.77
N LEU A 640 -16.35 -32.00 -17.63
CA LEU A 640 -16.06 -31.32 -16.37
C LEU A 640 -17.28 -30.50 -15.90
N GLU A 641 -17.95 -29.77 -16.80
CA GLU A 641 -19.22 -29.08 -16.50
C GLU A 641 -20.32 -30.07 -16.05
N GLN A 642 -20.45 -31.23 -16.70
CA GLN A 642 -21.41 -32.28 -16.29
C GLN A 642 -21.09 -32.87 -14.91
N THR A 643 -19.80 -33.06 -14.60
CA THR A 643 -19.35 -33.60 -13.31
C THR A 643 -19.57 -32.58 -12.19
N MET A 644 -19.40 -31.28 -12.47
CA MET A 644 -19.72 -30.19 -11.53
C MET A 644 -21.19 -30.24 -11.07
N VAL A 645 -22.13 -30.45 -11.99
CA VAL A 645 -23.57 -30.55 -11.67
C VAL A 645 -23.86 -31.77 -10.78
N GLN A 646 -23.23 -32.91 -11.06
CA GLN A 646 -23.38 -34.11 -10.23
C GLN A 646 -22.81 -33.92 -8.82
N ILE A 647 -21.63 -33.29 -8.70
CA ILE A 647 -21.01 -32.95 -7.42
C ILE A 647 -21.90 -32.00 -6.61
N ASN A 648 -22.42 -30.94 -7.23
CA ASN A 648 -23.28 -29.97 -6.53
C ASN A 648 -24.54 -30.65 -5.97
N HIS A 649 -25.17 -31.54 -6.76
CA HIS A 649 -26.33 -32.29 -6.29
C HIS A 649 -26.00 -33.27 -5.14
N LYS A 650 -24.85 -33.96 -5.19
CA LYS A 650 -24.35 -34.77 -4.05
C LYS A 650 -24.19 -33.89 -2.79
N LEU A 651 -23.60 -32.71 -2.93
CA LEU A 651 -23.33 -31.79 -1.83
C LEU A 651 -24.61 -31.23 -1.19
N GLU A 652 -25.60 -30.82 -2.00
CA GLU A 652 -26.91 -30.37 -1.51
C GLU A 652 -27.64 -31.45 -0.69
N MET A 653 -27.52 -32.72 -1.09
CA MET A 653 -28.06 -33.85 -0.33
C MET A 653 -27.35 -34.06 1.01
N GLU A 654 -26.02 -33.95 1.08
CA GLU A 654 -25.31 -34.07 2.36
C GLU A 654 -25.57 -32.86 3.29
N ILE A 655 -25.66 -31.63 2.76
CA ILE A 655 -26.06 -30.44 3.54
C ILE A 655 -27.44 -30.66 4.17
N SER A 656 -28.40 -31.18 3.40
CA SER A 656 -29.75 -31.50 3.88
C SER A 656 -29.76 -32.55 5.00
N LYS A 657 -28.80 -33.47 5.04
CA LYS A 657 -28.63 -34.42 6.16
C LYS A 657 -28.01 -33.75 7.38
N VAL A 658 -27.06 -32.82 7.21
CA VAL A 658 -26.45 -32.09 8.34
C VAL A 658 -27.49 -31.27 9.11
N GLU A 659 -28.40 -30.57 8.43
CA GLU A 659 -29.54 -29.88 9.07
C GLU A 659 -30.43 -30.85 9.90
N MET A 660 -30.64 -32.06 9.40
CA MET A 660 -31.38 -33.12 10.11
C MET A 660 -30.59 -33.67 11.30
N PHE A 661 -29.26 -33.81 11.20
CA PHE A 661 -28.42 -34.27 12.31
C PHE A 661 -28.32 -33.24 13.44
N GLU A 662 -28.20 -31.94 13.12
CA GLU A 662 -28.26 -30.85 14.09
C GLU A 662 -29.62 -30.84 14.83
N SER A 663 -30.71 -31.04 14.09
CA SER A 663 -32.06 -31.17 14.65
C SER A 663 -32.18 -32.39 15.59
N LYS A 664 -31.70 -33.58 15.19
CA LYS A 664 -31.67 -34.78 16.04
C LYS A 664 -30.81 -34.56 17.30
N HIS A 665 -29.61 -33.99 17.14
CA HIS A 665 -28.67 -33.72 18.23
C HIS A 665 -29.30 -32.82 19.30
N THR A 666 -29.98 -31.76 18.88
CA THR A 666 -30.68 -30.83 19.80
C THR A 666 -31.74 -31.57 20.63
N ILE A 667 -32.60 -32.36 20.00
CA ILE A 667 -33.65 -33.16 20.67
C ILE A 667 -33.05 -34.19 21.64
N TYR A 668 -31.91 -34.81 21.29
CA TYR A 668 -31.26 -35.80 22.16
C TYR A 668 -30.55 -35.12 23.34
N SER A 669 -29.95 -33.95 23.13
CA SER A 669 -29.36 -33.13 24.19
C SER A 669 -30.42 -32.70 25.22
N GLU A 670 -31.60 -32.23 24.78
CA GLU A 670 -32.72 -31.91 25.68
C GLU A 670 -33.17 -33.14 26.50
N LYS A 671 -33.27 -34.33 25.88
CA LYS A 671 -33.57 -35.57 26.61
C LYS A 671 -32.53 -35.87 27.70
N VAL A 672 -31.24 -35.74 27.40
CA VAL A 672 -30.16 -35.98 28.38
C VAL A 672 -30.23 -34.97 29.53
N VAL A 673 -30.49 -33.68 29.27
CA VAL A 673 -30.66 -32.65 30.31
C VAL A 673 -31.89 -32.94 31.19
N ASN A 674 -33.01 -33.34 30.59
CA ASN A 674 -34.23 -33.68 31.33
C ASN A 674 -34.04 -34.93 32.22
N LEU A 675 -33.43 -36.00 31.68
CA LEU A 675 -33.09 -37.21 32.44
C LEU A 675 -32.12 -36.89 33.59
N THR A 676 -31.08 -36.07 33.34
CA THR A 676 -30.13 -35.62 34.37
C THR A 676 -30.81 -34.81 35.47
N THR A 677 -31.81 -34.01 35.12
CA THR A 677 -32.59 -33.21 36.08
C THR A 677 -33.50 -34.09 36.94
N LEU A 678 -34.13 -35.11 36.33
CA LEU A 678 -34.95 -36.09 37.04
C LEU A 678 -34.12 -36.96 38.00
N ILE A 679 -32.93 -37.42 37.58
CA ILE A 679 -31.98 -38.14 38.46
C ILE A 679 -31.65 -37.29 39.69
N LYS A 680 -31.30 -36.02 39.51
CA LYS A 680 -31.02 -35.10 40.62
C LYS A 680 -32.22 -34.87 41.54
N GLN A 681 -33.45 -34.91 41.04
CA GLN A 681 -34.65 -34.83 41.89
C GLN A 681 -34.81 -36.09 42.75
N MET A 682 -34.54 -37.27 42.18
CA MET A 682 -34.57 -38.56 42.90
C MET A 682 -33.47 -38.68 43.94
N GLU A 683 -32.25 -38.21 43.65
CA GLU A 683 -31.14 -38.13 44.61
C GLU A 683 -31.47 -37.27 45.84
N ASN A 684 -32.26 -36.21 45.67
CA ASN A 684 -32.64 -35.30 46.76
C ASN A 684 -33.85 -35.79 47.59
N ASN A 685 -34.62 -36.80 47.14
CA ASN A 685 -35.77 -37.32 47.88
C ASN A 685 -36.04 -38.81 47.56
N PRO A 686 -35.16 -39.73 47.97
CA PRO A 686 -35.21 -41.14 47.55
C PRO A 686 -36.48 -41.88 47.99
N ASP A 687 -37.03 -41.55 49.16
CA ASP A 687 -38.23 -42.21 49.71
C ASP A 687 -39.53 -41.88 48.96
N SER A 688 -39.49 -40.95 47.99
CA SER A 688 -40.66 -40.49 47.23
C SER A 688 -40.89 -41.20 45.89
N TYR A 689 -40.04 -42.17 45.51
CA TYR A 689 -40.10 -42.86 44.22
C TYR A 689 -40.15 -44.38 44.37
N ASN A 690 -41.09 -45.01 43.67
CA ASN A 690 -41.30 -46.46 43.69
C ASN A 690 -40.36 -47.18 42.71
N GLU A 691 -40.04 -48.46 42.97
CA GLU A 691 -39.13 -49.26 42.14
C GLU A 691 -39.52 -49.29 40.65
N LEU A 692 -40.82 -49.34 40.34
CA LEU A 692 -41.34 -49.25 38.96
C LEU A 692 -40.88 -47.98 38.22
N GLN A 693 -40.82 -46.83 38.90
CA GLN A 693 -40.37 -45.57 38.31
C GLN A 693 -38.86 -45.57 38.06
N ILE A 694 -38.10 -46.25 38.93
CA ILE A 694 -36.65 -46.45 38.76
C ILE A 694 -36.37 -47.37 37.56
N GLN A 695 -37.19 -48.39 37.32
CA GLN A 695 -37.06 -49.27 36.14
C GLN A 695 -37.44 -48.54 34.85
N GLU A 696 -38.52 -47.75 34.86
CA GLU A 696 -38.92 -46.90 33.72
C GLU A 696 -37.80 -45.91 33.33
N LEU A 697 -37.19 -45.24 34.31
CA LEU A 697 -36.05 -44.35 34.07
C LEU A 697 -34.86 -45.08 33.42
N LYS A 698 -34.53 -46.29 33.87
CA LYS A 698 -33.47 -47.12 33.26
C LYS A 698 -33.78 -47.49 31.81
N ILE A 699 -35.05 -47.68 31.45
CA ILE A 699 -35.48 -47.94 30.07
C ILE A 699 -35.28 -46.67 29.22
N GLN A 700 -35.71 -45.51 29.71
CA GLN A 700 -35.58 -44.23 28.99
C GLN A 700 -34.11 -43.81 28.76
N ILE A 701 -33.22 -44.09 29.72
CA ILE A 701 -31.77 -43.89 29.56
C ILE A 701 -31.23 -44.77 28.41
N LYS A 702 -31.52 -46.08 28.41
CA LYS A 702 -31.08 -47.00 27.35
C LYS A 702 -31.64 -46.68 25.97
N GLN A 703 -32.88 -46.18 25.90
CA GLN A 703 -33.46 -45.70 24.65
C GLN A 703 -32.72 -44.46 24.12
N THR A 704 -32.29 -43.56 25.01
CA THR A 704 -31.55 -42.35 24.64
C THR A 704 -30.12 -42.67 24.20
N GLU A 705 -29.47 -43.62 24.87
CA GLU A 705 -28.16 -44.19 24.50
C GLU A 705 -28.20 -44.80 23.08
N ALA A 706 -29.20 -45.64 22.78
CA ALA A 706 -29.34 -46.26 21.45
C ALA A 706 -29.55 -45.23 20.32
N LEU A 707 -30.34 -44.18 20.56
CA LEU A 707 -30.56 -43.09 19.60
C LEU A 707 -29.29 -42.26 19.35
N SER A 708 -28.43 -42.10 20.37
CA SER A 708 -27.13 -41.44 20.22
C SER A 708 -26.18 -42.23 19.32
N LEU A 709 -26.16 -43.56 19.47
CA LEU A 709 -25.34 -44.46 18.63
C LEU A 709 -25.82 -44.51 17.16
N GLU A 710 -27.14 -44.47 16.91
CA GLU A 710 -27.72 -44.34 15.57
C GLU A 710 -27.24 -43.05 14.88
N LEU A 711 -27.25 -41.93 15.61
CA LEU A 711 -26.82 -40.63 15.10
C LEU A 711 -25.32 -40.60 14.79
N GLN A 712 -24.47 -41.14 15.68
CA GLN A 712 -23.04 -41.26 15.42
C GLN A 712 -22.76 -42.07 14.15
N THR A 713 -23.37 -43.25 14.02
CA THR A 713 -23.20 -44.12 12.85
C THR A 713 -23.63 -43.42 11.55
N SER A 714 -24.70 -42.63 11.60
CA SER A 714 -25.19 -41.84 10.46
C SER A 714 -24.25 -40.70 10.05
N LEU A 715 -23.58 -40.09 11.04
CA LEU A 715 -22.60 -39.02 10.84
C LEU A 715 -21.31 -39.56 10.20
N GLU A 716 -20.83 -40.72 10.66
CA GLU A 716 -19.67 -41.41 10.11
C GLU A 716 -19.86 -41.75 8.62
N VAL A 717 -21.02 -42.30 8.24
CA VAL A 717 -21.35 -42.57 6.82
C VAL A 717 -21.31 -41.28 6.00
N SER A 718 -21.95 -40.20 6.45
CA SER A 718 -22.00 -38.93 5.71
C SER A 718 -20.61 -38.27 5.58
N SER A 719 -19.74 -38.44 6.59
CA SER A 719 -18.34 -38.03 6.55
C SER A 719 -17.58 -38.70 5.40
N THR A 720 -17.78 -40.02 5.17
CA THR A 720 -17.13 -40.71 4.04
C THR A 720 -17.58 -40.19 2.68
N VAL A 721 -18.85 -39.78 2.53
CA VAL A 721 -19.38 -39.18 1.29
C VAL A 721 -18.73 -37.82 1.02
N LEU A 722 -18.61 -36.96 2.05
CA LEU A 722 -17.94 -35.66 1.93
C LEU A 722 -16.44 -35.80 1.58
N ILE A 723 -15.76 -36.82 2.11
CA ILE A 723 -14.38 -37.16 1.72
C ILE A 723 -14.30 -37.60 0.25
N GLY A 724 -15.29 -38.36 -0.24
CA GLY A 724 -15.44 -38.71 -1.65
C GLY A 724 -15.61 -37.49 -2.56
N ILE A 725 -16.58 -36.63 -2.23
CA ILE A 725 -16.84 -35.35 -2.94
C ILE A 725 -15.57 -34.49 -3.02
N ARG A 726 -14.80 -34.37 -1.92
CA ARG A 726 -13.53 -33.63 -1.91
C ARG A 726 -12.52 -34.20 -2.91
N LYS A 727 -12.43 -35.53 -3.06
CA LYS A 727 -11.55 -36.16 -4.05
C LYS A 727 -12.00 -35.89 -5.49
N GLU A 728 -13.31 -35.96 -5.77
CA GLU A 728 -13.87 -35.64 -7.08
C GLU A 728 -13.58 -34.16 -7.47
N ILE A 729 -13.79 -33.22 -6.57
CA ILE A 729 -13.46 -31.79 -6.76
C ILE A 729 -11.95 -31.61 -7.02
N THR A 730 -11.09 -32.28 -6.25
CA THR A 730 -9.63 -32.18 -6.41
C THR A 730 -9.20 -32.67 -7.80
N SER A 731 -9.78 -33.77 -8.28
CA SER A 731 -9.54 -34.29 -9.64
C SER A 731 -9.95 -33.29 -10.73
N MET A 732 -11.13 -32.66 -10.58
CA MET A 732 -11.58 -31.62 -11.52
C MET A 732 -10.67 -30.38 -11.52
N ILE A 733 -10.10 -29.98 -10.38
CA ILE A 733 -9.15 -28.86 -10.32
C ILE A 733 -7.88 -29.18 -11.12
N VAL A 734 -7.38 -30.42 -11.06
CA VAL A 734 -6.23 -30.85 -11.88
C VAL A 734 -6.55 -30.77 -13.37
N VAL A 735 -7.68 -31.31 -13.81
CA VAL A 735 -8.10 -31.26 -15.23
C VAL A 735 -8.33 -29.81 -15.69
N LEU A 736 -8.96 -28.96 -14.87
CA LEU A 736 -9.16 -27.54 -15.20
C LEU A 736 -7.82 -26.79 -15.33
N THR A 737 -6.85 -27.10 -14.47
CA THR A 737 -5.50 -26.52 -14.51
C THR A 737 -4.73 -26.99 -15.74
N GLN A 738 -4.89 -28.25 -16.16
CA GLN A 738 -4.32 -28.77 -17.40
C GLN A 738 -4.94 -28.09 -18.64
N LEU A 739 -6.27 -27.91 -18.66
CA LEU A 739 -6.98 -27.16 -19.71
C LEU A 739 -6.50 -25.71 -19.84
N GLU A 740 -6.28 -25.04 -18.70
CA GLU A 740 -5.78 -23.66 -18.67
C GLU A 740 -4.31 -23.54 -19.09
N THR A 741 -3.43 -24.40 -18.59
CA THR A 741 -1.98 -24.31 -18.82
C THR A 741 -1.53 -24.88 -20.17
N THR A 742 -2.18 -25.93 -20.69
CA THR A 742 -1.74 -26.65 -21.89
C THR A 742 -2.39 -26.11 -23.17
N TYR A 743 -3.67 -25.69 -23.10
CA TYR A 743 -4.49 -25.45 -24.29
C TYR A 743 -4.96 -24.00 -24.48
N ASP A 744 -5.06 -23.16 -23.44
CA ASP A 744 -5.54 -21.75 -23.60
C ASP A 744 -4.43 -20.77 -24.03
N LYS A 745 -3.85 -21.01 -25.20
CA LYS A 745 -2.85 -20.11 -25.82
C LYS A 745 -3.42 -18.74 -26.25
N ASN A 746 -4.74 -18.55 -26.15
CA ASN A 746 -5.47 -17.36 -26.61
C ASN A 746 -6.12 -16.54 -25.47
N LEU A 747 -5.81 -16.84 -24.20
CA LEU A 747 -6.31 -16.11 -23.02
C LEU A 747 -7.85 -16.07 -22.89
N LEU A 748 -8.56 -17.07 -23.41
CA LEU A 748 -10.02 -17.14 -23.39
C LEU A 748 -10.57 -17.32 -21.96
N LEU A 749 -9.93 -18.14 -21.13
CA LEU A 749 -10.30 -18.38 -19.74
C LEU A 749 -9.97 -17.17 -18.87
N VAL A 750 -8.84 -16.50 -19.12
CA VAL A 750 -8.47 -15.23 -18.47
C VAL A 750 -9.52 -14.15 -18.80
N THR A 751 -9.90 -14.02 -20.07
CA THR A 751 -10.95 -13.10 -20.53
C THR A 751 -12.31 -13.44 -19.92
N ARG A 752 -12.67 -14.73 -19.82
CA ARG A 752 -13.92 -15.18 -19.18
C ARG A 752 -13.92 -14.89 -17.67
N ARG A 753 -12.79 -15.00 -16.99
CA ARG A 753 -12.62 -14.60 -15.57
C ARG A 753 -12.74 -13.09 -15.36
N GLU A 754 -12.12 -12.27 -16.21
CA GLU A 754 -12.30 -10.81 -16.15
C GLU A 754 -13.73 -10.39 -16.51
N TYR A 755 -14.37 -11.05 -17.48
CA TYR A 755 -15.78 -10.83 -17.79
C TYR A 755 -16.68 -11.12 -16.57
N ILE A 756 -16.46 -12.22 -15.85
CA ILE A 756 -17.20 -12.52 -14.61
C ILE A 756 -16.94 -11.46 -13.53
N LYS A 757 -15.70 -10.97 -13.36
CA LYS A 757 -15.39 -9.86 -12.43
C LYS A 757 -16.08 -8.56 -12.85
N LEU A 758 -16.19 -8.26 -14.15
CA LEU A 758 -16.96 -7.12 -14.66
C LEU A 758 -18.46 -7.31 -14.43
N GLN A 759 -18.99 -8.51 -14.67
CA GLN A 759 -20.42 -8.80 -14.47
C GLN A 759 -20.80 -8.69 -12.99
N GLN A 760 -20.00 -9.21 -12.06
CA GLN A 760 -20.24 -9.03 -10.61
C GLN A 760 -20.18 -7.56 -10.18
N LYS A 761 -19.28 -6.77 -10.77
CA LYS A 761 -19.22 -5.31 -10.54
C LYS A 761 -20.41 -4.58 -11.17
N LEU A 762 -20.91 -5.05 -12.31
CA LEU A 762 -22.11 -4.52 -12.98
C LEU A 762 -23.35 -4.84 -12.15
N GLU A 763 -23.54 -6.09 -11.72
CA GLU A 763 -24.65 -6.53 -10.87
C GLU A 763 -24.68 -5.77 -9.54
N GLU A 764 -23.52 -5.55 -8.87
CA GLU A 764 -23.48 -4.71 -7.67
C GLU A 764 -23.73 -3.23 -7.97
N CYS A 765 -23.27 -2.70 -9.10
CA CYS A 765 -23.57 -1.33 -9.54
C CYS A 765 -25.07 -1.16 -9.88
N GLU A 766 -25.70 -2.16 -10.49
CA GLU A 766 -27.14 -2.20 -10.79
C GLU A 766 -27.96 -2.41 -9.51
N ARG A 767 -27.49 -3.21 -8.56
CA ARG A 767 -28.12 -3.35 -7.24
C ARG A 767 -28.10 -2.02 -6.48
N GLN A 768 -26.98 -1.30 -6.52
CA GLN A 768 -26.88 0.07 -5.99
C GLN A 768 -27.76 1.05 -6.79
N HIS A 769 -27.85 0.92 -8.11
CA HIS A 769 -28.75 1.74 -8.96
C HIS A 769 -30.23 1.53 -8.62
N ASN A 770 -30.63 0.30 -8.30
CA ASN A 770 -31.98 -0.03 -7.85
C ASN A 770 -32.28 0.50 -6.44
N GLU A 771 -31.27 0.71 -5.58
CA GLU A 771 -31.40 1.46 -4.31
C GLU A 771 -31.45 2.99 -4.49
N ILE A 772 -31.14 3.51 -5.69
CA ILE A 772 -31.05 4.94 -6.02
C ILE A 772 -32.36 5.51 -6.59
N PHE A 773 -33.38 4.68 -6.87
CA PHE A 773 -34.64 5.15 -7.47
C PHE A 773 -35.50 5.99 -6.50
N ASN A 774 -35.21 7.30 -6.41
CA ASN A 774 -36.04 8.27 -5.72
C ASN A 774 -37.11 8.81 -6.70
N PRO A 775 -38.40 8.42 -6.60
CA PRO A 775 -39.41 8.67 -7.64
C PRO A 775 -39.89 10.13 -7.72
N ASN A 776 -39.19 11.07 -7.06
CA ASN A 776 -39.60 12.45 -6.82
C ASN A 776 -38.44 13.45 -7.03
N ILE A 777 -37.55 13.20 -8.00
CA ILE A 777 -36.48 14.13 -8.37
C ILE A 777 -37.09 15.50 -8.73
N GLY A 778 -36.53 16.58 -8.17
CA GLY A 778 -37.04 17.95 -8.34
C GLY A 778 -38.34 18.26 -7.58
N SER A 779 -38.78 17.41 -6.63
CA SER A 779 -40.03 17.58 -5.89
C SER A 779 -39.84 17.69 -4.38
N CYS A 780 -40.36 18.77 -3.80
CA CYS A 780 -40.26 19.09 -2.38
C CYS A 780 -41.21 18.32 -1.44
N ASN A 781 -41.85 17.24 -1.92
CA ASN A 781 -42.85 16.48 -1.17
C ASN A 781 -42.25 15.53 -0.11
N HIS A 782 -41.29 16.04 0.67
CA HIS A 782 -40.48 15.27 1.62
C HIS A 782 -40.19 16.04 2.92
N GLY A 783 -39.95 15.33 4.02
CA GLY A 783 -39.65 15.88 5.35
C GLY A 783 -38.21 16.38 5.55
N GLY A 784 -37.55 16.84 4.49
CA GLY A 784 -36.14 17.22 4.46
C GLY A 784 -35.19 16.03 4.43
N ILE A 785 -33.88 16.31 4.42
CA ILE A 785 -32.81 15.30 4.31
C ILE A 785 -32.86 14.28 5.46
N SER A 786 -32.59 13.00 5.15
CA SER A 786 -32.49 11.88 6.10
C SER A 786 -31.07 11.34 6.24
N ARG A 787 -30.35 11.12 5.13
CA ARG A 787 -28.95 10.66 5.09
C ARG A 787 -28.27 11.04 3.77
N LEU A 788 -26.95 11.04 3.75
CA LEU A 788 -26.12 11.15 2.54
C LEU A 788 -25.40 9.82 2.28
N SER A 789 -24.82 9.65 1.09
CA SER A 789 -23.98 8.49 0.76
C SER A 789 -22.56 8.62 1.34
N LYS A 790 -21.74 7.59 1.13
CA LYS A 790 -20.28 7.75 1.09
C LYS A 790 -19.87 8.65 -0.09
N PRO A 791 -18.70 9.31 -0.06
CA PRO A 791 -18.21 10.11 -1.18
C PRO A 791 -17.97 9.26 -2.43
N ILE A 792 -18.71 9.51 -3.50
CA ILE A 792 -18.48 8.88 -4.81
C ILE A 792 -17.43 9.72 -5.55
N ILE A 793 -16.21 9.19 -5.61
CA ILE A 793 -15.07 9.82 -6.30
C ILE A 793 -15.16 9.47 -7.78
N SER A 794 -15.50 10.44 -8.63
CA SER A 794 -15.62 10.24 -10.09
C SER A 794 -14.26 10.03 -10.75
N GLN A 795 -13.31 10.94 -10.54
CA GLN A 795 -11.88 10.81 -10.89
C GLN A 795 -11.07 12.05 -10.44
N LEU A 796 -9.77 12.04 -10.72
CA LEU A 796 -8.93 13.24 -10.80
C LEU A 796 -9.37 14.13 -11.97
N ASN A 797 -9.33 15.46 -11.79
CA ASN A 797 -9.90 16.49 -12.65
C ASN A 797 -9.46 16.43 -14.13
N ALA A 798 -10.11 17.25 -14.96
CA ALA A 798 -9.77 17.40 -16.38
C ALA A 798 -8.33 17.90 -16.64
N HIS A 799 -7.65 18.47 -15.63
CA HIS A 799 -6.24 18.85 -15.69
C HIS A 799 -5.26 17.73 -15.27
N LEU A 800 -5.75 16.56 -14.82
CA LEU A 800 -4.96 15.47 -14.23
C LEU A 800 -4.01 15.91 -13.10
N ASN A 801 -4.39 16.94 -12.33
CA ASN A 801 -3.46 17.62 -11.44
C ASN A 801 -4.14 18.13 -10.15
N ALA A 802 -3.70 17.61 -9.01
CA ALA A 802 -4.18 17.99 -7.66
C ALA A 802 -3.75 19.41 -7.21
N GLY A 803 -2.77 20.01 -7.89
CA GLY A 803 -2.36 21.40 -7.69
C GLY A 803 -3.41 22.44 -8.09
N TYR A 804 -4.46 22.03 -8.80
CA TYR A 804 -5.68 22.81 -8.99
C TYR A 804 -6.57 22.66 -7.76
N GLN A 805 -6.13 23.28 -6.65
CA GLN A 805 -6.72 23.11 -5.33
C GLN A 805 -8.11 23.73 -5.22
N TYR A 806 -8.32 24.85 -5.91
CA TYR A 806 -9.57 25.61 -5.94
C TYR A 806 -10.40 25.20 -7.15
N GLY A 807 -11.72 25.24 -7.03
CA GLY A 807 -12.59 24.79 -8.11
C GLY A 807 -14.01 24.48 -7.71
N GLY A 808 -14.83 24.16 -8.72
CA GLY A 808 -16.20 23.72 -8.62
C GLY A 808 -16.57 22.90 -9.86
N TRP A 809 -17.52 21.98 -9.72
CA TRP A 809 -18.07 21.20 -10.83
C TRP A 809 -19.52 20.83 -10.52
N GLY A 810 -20.29 20.51 -11.56
CA GLY A 810 -21.67 20.08 -11.41
C GLY A 810 -22.41 20.07 -12.74
N LYS A 811 -23.73 20.21 -12.67
CA LYS A 811 -24.64 20.36 -13.81
C LYS A 811 -25.30 21.73 -13.79
N ASP A 812 -25.99 22.11 -14.86
CA ASP A 812 -26.96 23.22 -14.77
C ASP A 812 -28.06 22.82 -13.77
N SER A 813 -28.45 23.75 -12.89
CA SER A 813 -29.51 23.56 -11.89
C SER A 813 -30.92 23.87 -12.44
N ASN A 814 -30.99 24.49 -13.63
CA ASN A 814 -32.22 24.75 -14.39
C ASN A 814 -31.91 24.61 -15.90
N PRO A 815 -31.61 23.39 -16.38
CA PRO A 815 -31.16 23.14 -17.74
C PRO A 815 -32.27 23.42 -18.76
N ARG A 816 -31.86 23.95 -19.93
CA ARG A 816 -32.73 23.98 -21.11
C ARG A 816 -32.95 22.55 -21.63
N SER A 817 -34.10 22.31 -22.25
CA SER A 817 -34.43 21.02 -22.86
C SER A 817 -33.36 20.55 -23.83
N GLY A 818 -32.91 19.30 -23.69
CA GLY A 818 -31.77 18.72 -24.42
C GLY A 818 -30.38 19.08 -23.87
N SER A 819 -30.29 19.75 -22.72
CA SER A 819 -29.03 20.07 -22.01
C SER A 819 -28.95 19.46 -20.61
N GLU A 820 -29.90 18.60 -20.22
CA GLU A 820 -30.08 18.03 -18.88
C GLU A 820 -28.93 17.13 -18.43
N ASN A 821 -28.15 16.60 -19.39
CA ASN A 821 -26.98 15.76 -19.16
C ASN A 821 -25.65 16.53 -19.17
N MET A 822 -25.65 17.84 -19.44
CA MET A 822 -24.42 18.62 -19.52
C MET A 822 -23.79 18.85 -18.15
N TYR A 823 -22.46 18.70 -18.09
CA TYR A 823 -21.65 19.00 -16.92
C TYR A 823 -20.80 20.25 -17.18
N TRP A 824 -20.52 21.00 -16.12
CA TRP A 824 -19.58 22.12 -16.14
C TRP A 824 -18.46 21.88 -15.12
N TYR A 825 -17.28 22.41 -15.42
CA TYR A 825 -16.11 22.39 -14.53
C TYR A 825 -15.30 23.68 -14.65
N ALA A 826 -14.86 24.22 -13.51
CA ALA A 826 -13.81 25.22 -13.44
C ALA A 826 -12.91 24.94 -12.23
N GLY A 827 -11.59 24.97 -12.41
CA GLY A 827 -10.64 24.77 -11.31
C GLY A 827 -9.31 25.45 -11.58
N PHE A 828 -8.63 25.85 -10.50
CA PHE A 828 -7.51 26.78 -10.48
C PHE A 828 -6.53 26.46 -9.35
N SER A 829 -5.29 26.93 -9.48
CA SER A 829 -4.26 26.89 -8.43
C SER A 829 -4.37 28.06 -7.44
N ASP A 830 -5.17 29.08 -7.75
CA ASP A 830 -5.48 30.23 -6.91
C ASP A 830 -7.00 30.44 -6.80
N THR A 831 -7.47 31.32 -5.92
CA THR A 831 -8.91 31.60 -5.76
C THR A 831 -9.48 32.50 -6.85
N LEU A 832 -8.90 32.55 -8.06
CA LEU A 832 -9.29 33.48 -9.13
C LEU A 832 -9.91 32.74 -10.32
N VAL A 833 -11.21 32.90 -10.47
CA VAL A 833 -12.02 32.26 -11.52
C VAL A 833 -11.79 32.99 -12.84
N LYS A 834 -11.09 32.33 -13.78
CA LYS A 834 -10.70 32.92 -15.08
C LYS A 834 -11.50 32.36 -16.26
N SER A 835 -11.99 31.13 -16.15
CA SER A 835 -12.72 30.42 -17.21
C SER A 835 -13.57 29.28 -16.65
N PHE A 836 -14.37 28.64 -17.49
CA PHE A 836 -15.03 27.36 -17.18
C PHE A 836 -15.30 26.57 -18.47
N SER A 837 -15.39 25.24 -18.37
CA SER A 837 -15.62 24.35 -19.51
C SER A 837 -16.93 23.57 -19.36
N LEU A 838 -17.68 23.46 -20.45
CA LEU A 838 -18.85 22.60 -20.58
C LEU A 838 -18.51 21.28 -21.28
N TYR A 839 -19.17 20.22 -20.86
CA TYR A 839 -19.08 18.85 -21.40
C TYR A 839 -20.51 18.38 -21.67
N ALA A 840 -20.76 17.77 -22.84
CA ALA A 840 -22.13 17.42 -23.25
C ALA A 840 -22.78 16.34 -22.36
N ASP A 841 -21.94 15.53 -21.72
CA ASP A 841 -22.30 14.34 -20.95
C ASP A 841 -21.17 13.99 -19.96
N TYR A 842 -21.44 13.08 -19.03
CA TYR A 842 -20.46 12.64 -18.03
C TYR A 842 -19.25 11.92 -18.64
N TYR A 843 -19.45 11.14 -19.72
CA TYR A 843 -18.36 10.40 -20.36
C TYR A 843 -17.33 11.36 -20.99
N ARG A 844 -17.77 12.46 -21.61
CA ARG A 844 -16.89 13.53 -22.10
C ARG A 844 -16.15 14.25 -20.98
N LEU A 845 -16.77 14.46 -19.81
CA LEU A 845 -16.09 14.99 -18.62
C LEU A 845 -14.98 14.02 -18.16
N ILE A 846 -15.27 12.71 -18.14
CA ILE A 846 -14.27 11.68 -17.81
C ILE A 846 -13.12 11.66 -18.83
N MET A 847 -13.44 11.68 -20.12
CA MET A 847 -12.50 11.68 -21.25
C MET A 847 -11.83 13.04 -21.52
N ARG A 848 -12.16 14.08 -20.75
CA ARG A 848 -11.56 15.44 -20.81
C ARG A 848 -11.84 16.16 -22.14
N GLN A 849 -12.91 15.76 -22.82
CA GLN A 849 -13.33 16.30 -24.12
C GLN A 849 -14.34 17.43 -23.93
N ALA A 850 -13.86 18.62 -23.57
CA ALA A 850 -14.69 19.81 -23.40
C ALA A 850 -15.41 20.16 -24.71
N THR A 851 -16.74 20.30 -24.65
CA THR A 851 -17.57 20.75 -25.78
C THR A 851 -17.30 22.21 -26.10
N LYS A 852 -17.11 23.05 -25.06
CA LYS A 852 -16.77 24.47 -25.18
C LYS A 852 -16.19 25.01 -23.88
N THR A 853 -15.12 25.78 -23.97
CA THR A 853 -14.61 26.58 -22.84
C THR A 853 -15.05 28.03 -23.01
N TYR A 854 -15.42 28.67 -21.90
CA TYR A 854 -15.75 30.08 -21.80
C TYR A 854 -14.71 30.78 -20.95
N GLU A 855 -14.01 31.74 -21.55
CA GLU A 855 -13.11 32.64 -20.84
C GLU A 855 -13.91 33.80 -20.23
N LEU A 856 -13.62 34.16 -18.98
CA LEU A 856 -14.19 35.31 -18.28
C LEU A 856 -13.34 36.58 -18.53
N TYR A 857 -12.74 36.72 -19.71
CA TYR A 857 -12.01 37.94 -20.12
C TYR A 857 -12.52 38.55 -21.45
N ILE A 858 -13.09 39.74 -21.32
CA ILE A 858 -13.59 40.67 -22.35
C ILE A 858 -12.49 41.46 -23.10
N ASN A 859 -11.98 41.03 -24.27
CA ASN A 859 -11.20 41.84 -25.24
C ASN A 859 -10.40 43.04 -24.66
N THR A 860 -9.20 42.80 -24.14
CA THR A 860 -8.23 43.83 -23.66
C THR A 860 -8.70 44.75 -22.51
N ALA A 861 -9.95 44.66 -22.04
CA ALA A 861 -10.46 45.42 -20.90
C ALA A 861 -10.59 44.54 -19.65
N LYS A 862 -9.75 44.85 -18.65
CA LYS A 862 -9.80 44.35 -17.27
C LYS A 862 -11.18 44.61 -16.63
N ASP A 863 -11.74 43.76 -15.77
CA ASP A 863 -11.37 42.39 -15.35
C ASP A 863 -12.68 41.66 -15.00
N TRP A 864 -13.16 40.73 -15.84
CA TRP A 864 -14.39 39.94 -15.52
C TRP A 864 -14.12 38.67 -14.69
N GLN A 865 -12.98 38.63 -13.99
CA GLN A 865 -12.57 37.52 -13.15
C GLN A 865 -13.47 37.38 -11.91
N GLY A 866 -13.81 36.15 -11.57
CA GLY A 866 -14.41 35.81 -10.28
C GLY A 866 -13.36 35.62 -9.18
N THR A 867 -13.83 35.56 -7.93
CA THR A 867 -12.98 35.18 -6.79
C THR A 867 -13.75 34.31 -5.79
N GLY A 868 -13.04 33.37 -5.16
CA GLY A 868 -13.63 32.30 -4.34
C GLY A 868 -13.99 31.06 -5.18
N ASN A 869 -14.61 30.05 -4.54
CA ASN A 869 -15.05 28.81 -5.22
C ASN A 869 -16.56 28.81 -5.51
N ASN A 870 -17.29 29.80 -5.01
CA ASN A 870 -18.74 29.89 -5.10
C ASN A 870 -19.22 30.29 -6.49
N TYR A 871 -19.46 29.30 -7.33
CA TYR A 871 -20.07 29.51 -8.63
C TYR A 871 -20.87 28.30 -9.09
N ILE A 872 -22.00 28.58 -9.73
CA ILE A 872 -22.97 27.58 -10.20
C ILE A 872 -23.45 27.93 -11.59
N VAL A 873 -23.98 26.94 -12.33
CA VAL A 873 -24.76 27.18 -13.54
C VAL A 873 -26.25 27.05 -13.22
N HIS A 874 -27.03 28.05 -13.62
CA HIS A 874 -28.49 28.06 -13.53
C HIS A 874 -29.07 28.72 -14.78
N GLY A 875 -29.96 28.06 -15.51
CA GLY A 875 -30.68 28.66 -16.64
C GLY A 875 -29.75 29.07 -17.79
N ASN A 876 -28.75 28.24 -18.11
CA ASN A 876 -27.68 28.55 -19.09
C ASN A 876 -26.89 29.84 -18.73
N THR A 877 -26.81 30.18 -17.43
CA THR A 877 -26.08 31.35 -16.92
C THR A 877 -25.15 30.93 -15.79
N PHE A 878 -23.89 31.36 -15.85
CA PHE A 878 -22.87 31.10 -14.83
C PHE A 878 -22.87 32.24 -13.80
N TYR A 879 -23.17 31.92 -12.54
CA TYR A 879 -23.26 32.88 -11.43
C TYR A 879 -22.03 32.76 -10.54
N TYR A 880 -21.42 33.89 -10.14
CA TYR A 880 -20.16 33.91 -9.39
C TYR A 880 -19.95 35.22 -8.61
N GLN A 881 -19.02 35.20 -7.63
CA GLN A 881 -18.60 36.41 -6.91
C GLN A 881 -17.61 37.23 -7.74
N TYR A 882 -17.99 38.47 -8.05
CA TYR A 882 -17.22 39.42 -8.84
C TYR A 882 -16.05 40.01 -8.04
N ARG A 883 -14.89 40.15 -8.68
CA ARG A 883 -13.65 40.57 -8.01
C ARG A 883 -13.60 42.06 -7.64
N ASN A 884 -14.05 42.97 -8.51
CA ASN A 884 -13.92 44.41 -8.29
C ASN A 884 -14.93 45.26 -9.11
N PRO A 885 -15.91 45.95 -8.49
CA PRO A 885 -16.20 45.98 -7.05
C PRO A 885 -16.68 44.61 -6.52
N PHE A 886 -16.64 44.44 -5.21
CA PHE A 886 -17.25 43.28 -4.56
C PHE A 886 -18.75 43.23 -4.87
N SER A 887 -19.20 42.18 -5.57
CA SER A 887 -20.54 42.09 -6.17
C SER A 887 -20.91 40.66 -6.51
N MET A 888 -22.20 40.40 -6.70
CA MET A 888 -22.65 39.20 -7.43
C MET A 888 -22.59 39.47 -8.93
N ALA A 889 -22.15 38.49 -9.73
CA ALA A 889 -22.13 38.57 -11.19
C ALA A 889 -22.82 37.37 -11.84
N LYS A 890 -23.38 37.61 -13.03
CA LYS A 890 -23.96 36.59 -13.91
C LYS A 890 -23.41 36.72 -15.33
N TYR A 891 -22.99 35.61 -15.91
CA TYR A 891 -22.46 35.50 -17.26
C TYR A 891 -23.34 34.58 -18.12
N ASN A 892 -24.01 35.14 -19.12
CA ASN A 892 -24.94 34.41 -19.97
C ASN A 892 -24.17 33.68 -21.08
N MET A 893 -24.28 32.35 -21.13
CA MET A 893 -23.48 31.52 -22.03
C MET A 893 -23.89 31.61 -23.50
N THR A 894 -25.12 32.06 -23.79
CA THR A 894 -25.61 32.25 -25.17
C THR A 894 -25.19 33.60 -25.73
N THR A 895 -25.36 34.69 -24.96
CA THR A 895 -25.01 36.05 -25.42
C THR A 895 -23.55 36.42 -25.16
N GLN A 896 -22.83 35.64 -24.34
CA GLN A 896 -21.46 35.93 -23.88
C GLN A 896 -21.31 37.30 -23.21
N THR A 897 -22.39 37.77 -22.56
CA THR A 897 -22.43 39.03 -21.81
C THR A 897 -22.38 38.79 -20.31
N ALA A 898 -21.63 39.63 -19.60
CA ALA A 898 -21.53 39.63 -18.15
C ALA A 898 -22.23 40.86 -17.55
N VAL A 899 -22.85 40.69 -16.38
CA VAL A 899 -23.46 41.77 -15.59
C VAL A 899 -23.16 41.54 -14.11
N TYR A 900 -22.78 42.59 -13.37
CA TYR A 900 -22.61 42.54 -11.92
C TYR A 900 -23.61 43.45 -11.19
N ARG A 901 -23.86 43.17 -9.91
CA ARG A 901 -24.56 44.05 -8.98
C ARG A 901 -23.97 43.96 -7.57
N VAL A 902 -23.77 45.11 -6.92
CA VAL A 902 -23.32 45.20 -5.53
C VAL A 902 -24.39 44.63 -4.61
N VAL A 903 -24.00 43.74 -3.70
CA VAL A 903 -24.87 43.24 -2.63
C VAL A 903 -24.79 44.23 -1.45
N PRO A 904 -25.88 44.90 -1.05
CA PRO A 904 -25.84 45.86 0.05
C PRO A 904 -25.39 45.21 1.37
N LYS A 905 -24.61 45.95 2.18
CA LYS A 905 -24.10 45.54 3.51
C LYS A 905 -23.17 44.31 3.57
N ALA A 906 -23.03 43.55 2.49
CA ALA A 906 -22.17 42.37 2.46
C ALA A 906 -20.69 42.74 2.67
N SER A 907 -19.98 41.97 3.50
CA SER A 907 -18.57 42.23 3.85
C SER A 907 -17.63 41.20 3.23
N ASN A 908 -16.45 41.65 2.81
CA ASN A 908 -15.35 40.81 2.33
C ASN A 908 -14.50 40.20 3.46
N ARG A 909 -14.78 40.52 4.74
CA ARG A 909 -14.01 40.01 5.89
C ARG A 909 -14.38 38.59 6.31
N PHE A 910 -15.59 38.14 5.98
CA PHE A 910 -16.13 36.86 6.45
C PHE A 910 -16.20 35.85 5.31
N SER A 911 -15.56 34.70 5.50
CA SER A 911 -15.57 33.57 4.57
C SER A 911 -16.03 32.31 5.31
N TYR A 912 -15.92 31.13 4.70
CA TYR A 912 -16.15 29.85 5.38
C TYR A 912 -14.89 29.33 6.08
N HIS A 913 -15.05 28.26 6.86
CA HIS A 913 -13.96 27.64 7.60
C HIS A 913 -12.87 27.04 6.69
N TYR A 914 -13.26 26.38 5.60
CA TYR A 914 -12.32 25.72 4.67
C TYR A 914 -11.93 26.57 3.45
N SER A 915 -12.78 27.52 3.04
CA SER A 915 -12.63 28.28 1.79
C SER A 915 -12.27 29.75 2.01
N PRO A 916 -11.04 30.20 1.65
CA PRO A 916 -10.71 31.61 1.60
C PRO A 916 -11.42 32.32 0.44
N ASN A 917 -11.71 33.61 0.62
CA ASN A 917 -12.31 34.54 -0.37
C ASN A 917 -13.71 34.17 -0.89
N GLN A 918 -14.36 33.13 -0.35
CA GLN A 918 -15.77 32.75 -0.58
C GLN A 918 -16.68 33.52 0.40
N ASN A 919 -16.93 34.79 0.07
CA ASN A 919 -17.63 35.75 0.93
C ASN A 919 -19.15 35.75 0.68
N LEU A 920 -19.51 35.90 -0.60
CA LEU A 920 -20.79 35.45 -1.13
C LEU A 920 -20.73 33.93 -1.33
N ASP A 921 -21.89 33.33 -1.58
CA ASP A 921 -22.02 31.89 -1.84
C ASP A 921 -23.31 31.62 -2.60
N PHE A 922 -23.26 31.04 -3.81
CA PHE A 922 -24.44 30.85 -4.65
C PHE A 922 -24.96 29.43 -4.54
N ALA A 923 -26.27 29.28 -4.43
CA ALA A 923 -26.96 28.00 -4.45
C ALA A 923 -28.26 28.12 -5.24
N ALA A 924 -28.72 27.02 -5.84
CA ALA A 924 -30.01 26.93 -6.50
C ALA A 924 -30.77 25.69 -6.00
N ASP A 925 -32.07 25.83 -5.82
CA ASP A 925 -32.95 24.73 -5.42
C ASP A 925 -34.24 24.71 -6.25
N GLU A 926 -35.14 23.79 -5.92
CA GLU A 926 -36.46 23.61 -6.55
C GLU A 926 -37.34 24.87 -6.51
N THR A 927 -36.96 25.89 -5.73
CA THR A 927 -37.69 27.16 -5.56
C THR A 927 -36.97 28.36 -6.16
N GLY A 928 -35.82 28.17 -6.82
CA GLY A 928 -35.07 29.19 -7.56
C GLY A 928 -33.68 29.51 -6.99
N LEU A 929 -33.20 30.71 -7.28
CA LEU A 929 -31.82 31.14 -7.04
C LEU A 929 -31.60 31.86 -5.69
N TRP A 930 -30.46 31.59 -5.05
CA TRP A 930 -30.11 32.09 -3.72
C TRP A 930 -28.65 32.55 -3.64
N VAL A 931 -28.36 33.42 -2.66
CA VAL A 931 -27.00 33.74 -2.23
C VAL A 931 -26.91 33.84 -0.71
N THR A 932 -25.92 33.20 -0.09
CA THR A 932 -25.56 33.46 1.31
C THR A 932 -24.34 34.38 1.40
N TYR A 933 -24.28 35.19 2.45
CA TYR A 933 -23.20 36.14 2.72
C TYR A 933 -23.15 36.46 4.22
N ALA A 934 -22.36 37.45 4.63
CA ALA A 934 -22.40 37.99 5.99
C ALA A 934 -22.13 39.51 5.97
N THR A 935 -22.55 40.21 7.03
CA THR A 935 -22.41 41.67 7.15
C THR A 935 -21.61 42.06 8.39
N GLU A 936 -21.08 43.28 8.43
CA GLU A 936 -20.39 43.78 9.64
C GLU A 936 -21.40 44.12 10.75
N GLU A 937 -22.62 44.53 10.37
CA GLU A 937 -23.75 44.76 11.27
C GLU A 937 -24.16 43.48 12.02
N SER A 938 -24.24 42.35 11.31
CA SER A 938 -24.56 41.03 11.88
C SER A 938 -23.38 40.40 12.65
N ARG A 939 -22.24 41.10 12.72
CA ARG A 939 -20.95 40.63 13.27
C ARG A 939 -20.45 39.32 12.63
N GLY A 940 -20.65 39.16 11.32
CA GLY A 940 -20.22 37.96 10.59
C GLY A 940 -21.18 36.77 10.68
N LYS A 941 -22.40 36.97 11.21
CA LYS A 941 -23.48 36.00 11.08
C LYS A 941 -23.92 35.87 9.62
N LEU A 942 -24.26 34.65 9.24
CA LEU A 942 -24.71 34.30 7.91
C LEU A 942 -26.08 34.92 7.62
N VAL A 943 -26.20 35.50 6.44
CA VAL A 943 -27.40 36.12 5.89
C VAL A 943 -27.73 35.43 4.58
N LEU A 944 -28.96 34.98 4.43
CA LEU A 944 -29.50 34.37 3.21
C LEU A 944 -30.27 35.44 2.43
N GLY A 945 -30.05 35.54 1.12
CA GLY A 945 -30.83 36.36 0.21
C GLY A 945 -31.40 35.53 -0.94
N LYS A 946 -32.68 35.72 -1.27
CA LYS A 946 -33.28 35.14 -2.48
C LYS A 946 -33.04 36.08 -3.65
N ILE A 947 -32.48 35.56 -4.74
CA ILE A 947 -32.24 36.34 -5.95
C ILE A 947 -33.49 36.30 -6.83
N ASP A 948 -33.91 37.47 -7.29
CA ASP A 948 -34.86 37.62 -8.39
C ASP A 948 -34.10 37.57 -9.72
N GLU A 949 -34.36 36.55 -10.53
CA GLU A 949 -33.54 36.25 -11.72
C GLU A 949 -33.66 37.31 -12.83
N GLU A 950 -34.87 37.84 -13.05
CA GLU A 950 -35.17 38.86 -14.06
C GLU A 950 -34.45 40.17 -13.73
N SER A 951 -34.74 40.75 -12.57
CA SER A 951 -34.13 42.02 -12.15
C SER A 951 -32.67 41.89 -11.70
N PHE A 952 -32.21 40.66 -11.39
CA PHE A 952 -30.95 40.32 -10.72
C PHE A 952 -30.79 41.02 -9.36
N ALA A 953 -31.87 41.12 -8.57
CA ALA A 953 -31.91 41.79 -7.26
C ALA A 953 -32.00 40.79 -6.10
N LEU A 954 -31.72 41.25 -4.87
CA LEU A 954 -32.21 40.54 -3.69
C LEU A 954 -33.69 40.90 -3.47
N LYS A 955 -34.55 39.89 -3.45
CA LYS A 955 -36.01 40.02 -3.29
C LYS A 955 -36.42 40.01 -1.83
N GLU A 956 -35.88 39.05 -1.09
CA GLU A 956 -36.08 38.86 0.34
C GLU A 956 -34.74 38.46 0.98
N VAL A 957 -34.58 38.79 2.26
CA VAL A 957 -33.35 38.58 3.03
C VAL A 957 -33.72 38.08 4.43
N TRP A 958 -32.99 37.08 4.91
CA TRP A 958 -33.13 36.49 6.24
C TRP A 958 -31.78 36.48 6.95
N GLU A 959 -31.71 37.07 8.14
CA GLU A 959 -30.55 36.91 9.03
C GLU A 959 -30.70 35.61 9.84
N THR A 960 -29.58 34.91 10.05
CA THR A 960 -29.53 33.66 10.83
C THR A 960 -28.75 33.84 12.12
N SER A 961 -28.89 32.92 13.09
CA SER A 961 -28.06 32.94 14.31
C SER A 961 -26.59 32.53 14.10
N VAL A 962 -26.26 31.84 13.00
CA VAL A 962 -24.98 31.13 12.80
C VAL A 962 -23.87 32.03 12.26
N TYR A 963 -22.64 31.84 12.74
CA TYR A 963 -21.44 32.60 12.32
C TYR A 963 -20.76 31.97 11.09
N LYS A 964 -20.66 32.70 9.96
CA LYS A 964 -20.20 32.15 8.66
C LYS A 964 -18.80 31.49 8.73
N PRO A 965 -17.79 32.07 9.41
CA PRO A 965 -16.46 31.44 9.53
C PRO A 965 -16.38 30.17 10.39
N SER A 966 -17.46 29.77 11.07
CA SER A 966 -17.56 28.47 11.77
C SER A 966 -18.32 27.39 10.96
N VAL A 967 -18.78 27.73 9.75
CA VAL A 967 -19.48 26.82 8.84
C VAL A 967 -18.49 26.30 7.80
N GLY A 968 -18.58 25.00 7.48
CA GLY A 968 -17.79 24.35 6.43
C GLY A 968 -18.19 24.87 5.04
N ASN A 969 -19.47 24.70 4.69
CA ASN A 969 -20.14 25.37 3.57
C ASN A 969 -21.68 25.40 3.80
N THR A 970 -22.46 26.01 2.89
CA THR A 970 -23.92 25.89 2.87
C THR A 970 -24.48 25.49 1.52
N PHE A 971 -25.70 24.95 1.51
CA PHE A 971 -26.49 24.72 0.30
C PHE A 971 -27.99 24.87 0.62
N MET A 972 -28.81 24.98 -0.42
CA MET A 972 -30.26 25.13 -0.32
C MET A 972 -30.95 23.87 -0.86
N VAL A 973 -32.04 23.43 -0.22
CA VAL A 973 -33.01 22.49 -0.81
C VAL A 973 -34.42 22.92 -0.42
N CYS A 974 -35.35 23.05 -1.38
CA CYS A 974 -36.75 23.36 -1.11
C CYS A 974 -37.04 24.58 -0.20
N GLY A 975 -36.25 25.64 -0.32
CA GLY A 975 -36.35 26.84 0.53
C GLY A 975 -35.88 26.61 1.98
N VAL A 976 -35.06 25.57 2.21
CA VAL A 976 -34.38 25.31 3.47
C VAL A 976 -32.87 25.40 3.24
N LEU A 977 -32.23 26.31 3.96
CA LEU A 977 -30.78 26.38 4.07
C LEU A 977 -30.29 25.22 4.93
N TYR A 978 -29.24 24.54 4.49
CA TYR A 978 -28.49 23.53 5.23
C TYR A 978 -27.05 24.01 5.40
N ALA A 979 -26.52 23.93 6.63
CA ALA A 979 -25.16 24.35 6.96
C ALA A 979 -24.36 23.21 7.58
N THR A 980 -23.11 23.05 7.14
CA THR A 980 -22.21 21.96 7.55
C THR A 980 -21.14 22.42 8.54
N ARG A 981 -20.60 21.49 9.33
CA ARG A 981 -19.39 21.68 10.15
C ARG A 981 -18.59 20.37 10.25
N SER A 982 -17.30 20.50 10.54
CA SER A 982 -16.47 19.36 10.91
C SER A 982 -16.94 18.76 12.23
N VAL A 983 -17.04 17.43 12.30
CA VAL A 983 -17.10 16.67 13.56
C VAL A 983 -15.70 16.17 13.91
N ASP A 984 -15.01 15.59 12.93
CA ASP A 984 -13.62 15.14 13.03
C ASP A 984 -12.91 15.26 11.65
N ILE A 985 -11.74 14.65 11.48
CA ILE A 985 -10.98 14.69 10.21
C ILE A 985 -11.66 13.94 9.05
N LYS A 986 -12.44 12.89 9.34
CA LYS A 986 -13.17 12.05 8.38
C LYS A 986 -14.67 12.34 8.33
N THR A 987 -15.24 12.94 9.37
CA THR A 987 -16.70 13.20 9.46
C THR A 987 -17.02 14.69 9.41
N GLU A 988 -17.92 15.06 8.50
CA GLU A 988 -18.64 16.34 8.49
C GLU A 988 -20.09 16.04 8.92
N GLU A 989 -20.79 17.00 9.52
CA GLU A 989 -22.23 16.89 9.70
C GLU A 989 -22.96 18.14 9.17
N ILE A 990 -24.18 17.92 8.68
CA ILE A 990 -25.18 18.99 8.63
C ILE A 990 -25.65 19.19 10.08
N PHE A 991 -25.38 20.36 10.65
CA PHE A 991 -25.70 20.67 12.06
C PHE A 991 -26.86 21.66 12.24
N TYR A 992 -27.17 22.42 11.19
CA TYR A 992 -28.07 23.56 11.26
C TYR A 992 -28.91 23.72 10.00
N THR A 993 -30.15 24.18 10.18
CA THR A 993 -31.12 24.44 9.12
C THR A 993 -31.92 25.72 9.35
N TYR A 994 -32.19 26.48 8.28
CA TYR A 994 -33.08 27.65 8.29
C TYR A 994 -34.15 27.50 7.21
N ASN A 995 -35.43 27.42 7.61
CA ASN A 995 -36.55 27.27 6.68
C ASN A 995 -37.16 28.65 6.37
N THR A 996 -37.05 29.13 5.12
CA THR A 996 -37.44 30.49 4.73
C THR A 996 -38.95 30.74 4.79
N HIS A 997 -39.74 29.72 4.41
CA HIS A 997 -41.20 29.74 4.41
C HIS A 997 -41.79 29.92 5.82
N THR A 998 -41.23 29.24 6.82
CA THR A 998 -41.70 29.31 8.22
C THR A 998 -40.91 30.31 9.06
N ARG A 999 -39.78 30.83 8.54
CA ARG A 999 -38.81 31.70 9.22
C ARG A 999 -38.33 31.12 10.57
N LYS A 1000 -38.13 29.79 10.59
CA LYS A 1000 -37.65 29.04 11.77
C LYS A 1000 -36.27 28.47 11.55
N GLU A 1001 -35.45 28.59 12.58
CA GLU A 1001 -34.16 27.93 12.71
C GLU A 1001 -34.33 26.58 13.41
N SER A 1002 -33.53 25.59 13.03
CA SER A 1002 -33.52 24.26 13.65
C SER A 1002 -32.13 23.65 13.63
N HIS A 1003 -31.75 23.01 14.74
CA HIS A 1003 -30.52 22.24 14.84
C HIS A 1003 -30.79 20.77 14.53
N VAL A 1004 -29.88 20.15 13.80
CA VAL A 1004 -29.94 18.76 13.34
C VAL A 1004 -28.58 18.11 13.55
N SER A 1005 -28.47 16.80 13.33
CA SER A 1005 -27.19 16.13 13.14
C SER A 1005 -27.41 15.07 12.07
N ILE A 1006 -26.80 15.31 10.90
CA ILE A 1006 -26.79 14.35 9.78
C ILE A 1006 -25.33 14.20 9.36
N PRO A 1007 -24.60 13.22 9.93
CA PRO A 1007 -23.19 13.00 9.63
C PRO A 1007 -23.01 12.38 8.24
N PHE A 1008 -21.90 12.72 7.59
CA PHE A 1008 -21.47 12.13 6.32
C PHE A 1008 -19.94 12.08 6.22
N GLU A 1009 -19.44 11.14 5.43
CA GLU A 1009 -18.01 10.86 5.29
C GLU A 1009 -17.35 11.88 4.35
N LYS A 1010 -16.37 12.63 4.84
CA LYS A 1010 -15.56 13.54 4.03
C LYS A 1010 -14.64 12.75 3.11
N PHE A 1011 -14.45 13.27 1.89
CA PHE A 1011 -13.42 12.76 0.98
C PHE A 1011 -11.99 13.04 1.50
N GLN A 1012 -11.76 14.20 2.14
CA GLN A 1012 -10.51 14.57 2.82
C GLN A 1012 -10.80 15.57 3.95
N ASP A 1013 -9.81 15.84 4.80
CA ASP A 1013 -9.89 16.68 6.02
C ASP A 1013 -10.63 18.02 5.85
N THR A 1014 -10.50 18.64 4.67
CA THR A 1014 -11.09 19.92 4.24
C THR A 1014 -11.64 19.78 2.82
N TYR A 1015 -12.59 20.63 2.41
CA TYR A 1015 -13.09 20.74 1.04
C TYR A 1015 -13.39 22.21 0.68
N VAL A 1016 -13.26 22.59 -0.60
CA VAL A 1016 -13.34 24.00 -1.03
C VAL A 1016 -14.67 24.37 -1.71
N TYR A 1017 -15.46 23.38 -2.10
CA TYR A 1017 -16.74 23.54 -2.78
C TYR A 1017 -17.71 22.44 -2.38
N LEU A 1018 -18.97 22.79 -2.18
CA LEU A 1018 -20.10 21.90 -1.94
C LEU A 1018 -21.37 22.62 -2.39
N ASP A 1019 -22.11 22.05 -3.34
CA ASP A 1019 -23.31 22.65 -3.94
C ASP A 1019 -24.37 21.59 -4.20
N TYR A 1020 -25.64 21.98 -4.20
CA TYR A 1020 -26.79 21.09 -4.44
C TYR A 1020 -27.35 21.30 -5.85
N ASN A 1021 -27.64 20.21 -6.56
CA ASN A 1021 -28.33 20.28 -7.83
C ASN A 1021 -29.75 19.64 -7.76
N PRO A 1022 -30.83 20.40 -7.98
CA PRO A 1022 -32.19 19.88 -7.90
C PRO A 1022 -32.57 18.93 -9.07
N THR A 1023 -31.80 18.91 -10.17
CA THR A 1023 -32.10 18.07 -11.37
C THR A 1023 -31.77 16.60 -11.20
N ASP A 1024 -30.92 16.25 -10.24
CA ASP A 1024 -30.56 14.87 -9.88
C ASP A 1024 -30.53 14.63 -8.35
N GLN A 1025 -30.81 15.67 -7.56
CA GLN A 1025 -30.80 15.69 -6.09
C GLN A 1025 -29.48 15.20 -5.47
N LYS A 1026 -28.35 15.53 -6.10
CA LYS A 1026 -27.01 15.26 -5.58
C LYS A 1026 -26.37 16.49 -4.97
N LEU A 1027 -25.43 16.24 -4.06
CA LEU A 1027 -24.44 17.22 -3.65
C LEU A 1027 -23.15 17.01 -4.46
N TYR A 1028 -22.67 18.07 -5.07
CA TYR A 1028 -21.43 18.12 -5.85
C TYR A 1028 -20.33 18.79 -5.03
N MET A 1029 -19.20 18.10 -4.82
CA MET A 1029 -18.06 18.57 -4.05
C MET A 1029 -16.80 18.63 -4.93
N TYR A 1030 -16.01 19.69 -4.79
CA TYR A 1030 -14.67 19.79 -5.37
C TYR A 1030 -13.62 19.98 -4.27
N ASN A 1031 -12.50 19.27 -4.40
CA ASN A 1031 -11.38 19.42 -3.48
C ASN A 1031 -10.07 18.89 -4.07
N LYS A 1032 -8.96 19.63 -3.92
CA LYS A 1032 -7.58 19.23 -4.33
C LYS A 1032 -7.52 18.51 -5.68
N GLY A 1033 -8.26 19.01 -6.67
CA GLY A 1033 -8.31 18.43 -8.00
C GLY A 1033 -9.16 17.16 -8.21
N TYR A 1034 -10.08 16.83 -7.31
CA TYR A 1034 -10.99 15.67 -7.46
C TYR A 1034 -12.45 16.07 -7.67
N TYR A 1035 -13.14 15.27 -8.48
CA TYR A 1035 -14.59 15.29 -8.63
C TYR A 1035 -15.22 14.31 -7.63
N VAL A 1036 -16.00 14.84 -6.69
CA VAL A 1036 -16.71 14.05 -5.66
C VAL A 1036 -18.19 14.37 -5.70
N SER A 1037 -19.05 13.37 -5.58
CA SER A 1037 -20.50 13.55 -5.46
C SER A 1037 -21.08 12.70 -4.33
N TYR A 1038 -22.23 13.14 -3.80
CA TYR A 1038 -22.98 12.43 -2.77
C TYR A 1038 -24.44 12.29 -3.22
N HIS A 1039 -25.01 11.09 -3.07
CA HIS A 1039 -26.46 10.90 -3.15
C HIS A 1039 -27.11 11.35 -1.85
N ILE A 1040 -28.28 11.97 -1.96
CA ILE A 1040 -29.09 12.43 -0.84
C ILE A 1040 -30.35 11.57 -0.77
N TRP A 1041 -30.71 11.13 0.43
CA TRP A 1041 -32.05 10.59 0.69
C TRP A 1041 -32.81 11.58 1.56
N PHE A 1042 -34.12 11.65 1.33
CA PHE A 1042 -35.04 12.50 2.08
C PHE A 1042 -35.98 11.66 2.95
N LYS A 1043 -36.64 12.29 3.93
CA LYS A 1043 -37.66 11.65 4.77
C LYS A 1043 -38.97 11.57 4.00
N GLN A 1044 -39.52 10.37 3.83
CA GLN A 1044 -40.82 10.20 3.19
C GLN A 1044 -41.94 10.77 4.08
N ASN A 1045 -42.83 11.59 3.49
CA ASN A 1045 -44.02 12.08 4.19
C ASN A 1045 -45.08 10.96 4.24
N ILE A 1046 -45.24 10.36 5.42
CA ILE A 1046 -46.10 9.18 5.67
C ILE A 1046 -47.58 9.43 5.28
N SER A 1047 -48.01 10.69 5.18
CA SER A 1047 -49.35 11.09 4.75
C SER A 1047 -49.70 10.78 3.30
N ASN A 1048 -48.73 10.58 2.41
CA ASN A 1048 -48.96 10.25 0.99
C ASN A 1048 -48.14 9.02 0.56
N LYS A 1049 -48.64 7.82 0.87
CA LYS A 1049 -48.33 6.63 0.06
C LYS A 1049 -49.30 6.57 -1.13
N PRO A 1050 -48.83 6.62 -2.37
CA PRO A 1050 -49.54 6.01 -3.48
C PRO A 1050 -49.72 4.51 -3.16
N GLN A 1051 -50.89 3.95 -3.46
CA GLN A 1051 -51.04 2.49 -3.52
C GLN A 1051 -50.33 2.00 -4.79
N LEU A 1052 -49.03 1.74 -4.68
CA LEU A 1052 -48.30 0.96 -5.67
C LEU A 1052 -48.80 -0.48 -5.62
N LEU A 1053 -49.73 -0.78 -6.51
CA LEU A 1053 -50.14 -2.14 -6.87
C LEU A 1053 -48.98 -2.81 -7.61
N ILE A 1054 -48.35 -3.80 -6.95
CA ILE A 1054 -47.89 -5.10 -7.46
C ILE A 1054 -47.41 -5.93 -6.25
#